data_AF-A0A668RG94-F1
#
_entry.id   AF-A0A668RG94-F1
#
_cell.length_a   1.000
_cell.length_b   1.000
_cell.length_c   1.000
_cell.angle_alpha   90.00
_cell.angle_beta   90.00
_cell.angle_gamma   90.00
#
_symmetry.space_group_name_H-M   'P 1'
#
loop_
_entity.id
_entity.type
_entity.pdbx_description
1 polymer ?
#
loop_
_entity_poly.entity_id
_entity_poly.type
_entity_poly.pdbx_seq_one_letter_code
_entity_poly.pdbx_strand_id
1 'polypeptide(L)'
;MVAVLEYISADILKLAGNYVRNIRHYEISQQDITVAMCADKVLMNMFHQDEEDISGFPLMDEEPSASEEQSYYELVKSFMADCRQYLRQLNLIIRVFREPFNSNSMLFSQHVRPPVTSLTGLDVDSIFSRILDIHEVTVKLLGLIEDTVEMTGEGSPHPLVGSCFEDLAEELAFDPYETYAQDILRSGFHEHFLSQVSKPGASFHLQSICEGFKEAVQYVLPRLLLTPVYHCLHLFEILKQLEEKSQDDEDKECLKQAITALLNLQSSMERICSRSLAKRRLSESACRFYCHQMKGKHLAIKKMNEIQKNIDGWEGKDIGQCCNEFIMEGTLTRVGAKHERHIFLFDGLMICCKSNHGPPRLPGASSTAEYRLKEKFFMRKVQINDKDDKEGEYRHAFEIILKDGNSVVFAAKSAEEKNGWMAALISLQYRSTLERMLDTAMLQEEKEEQMRLPGAEVYRFAEPDSEENVVFEENVQSKSGIPIIKAGTVLKLIERLTFHMYADPNFVRTFLTTYRSFCKPRELLDLLIERFEIPEPKPADANQTEGGEQPPSAEVKRFRKEFVQPVQLRVLNVCRHWVEHHFYDFERDPLLLSEMEDFIASVKVNHQDHPKEEAGPGERAQSQHHLPEFPSSHRMAHLQTRRH
;
A
#
# COMPACT_ATOMS: atom_id res chain seq x y z
N MET A 1 -15.82 -12.38 28.82
CA MET A 1 -16.58 -13.00 27.72
C MET A 1 -16.88 -11.99 26.62
N VAL A 2 -17.53 -10.86 26.92
CA VAL A 2 -17.80 -9.78 25.94
C VAL A 2 -16.53 -9.28 25.25
N ALA A 3 -15.47 -8.94 26.01
CA ALA A 3 -14.19 -8.51 25.42
C ALA A 3 -13.54 -9.54 24.47
N VAL A 4 -13.77 -10.84 24.69
CA VAL A 4 -13.27 -11.91 23.80
C VAL A 4 -14.11 -11.96 22.53
N LEU A 5 -15.43 -11.83 22.65
CA LEU A 5 -16.34 -11.78 21.51
C LEU A 5 -16.12 -10.53 20.64
N GLU A 6 -15.89 -9.37 21.26
CA GLU A 6 -15.52 -8.13 20.56
C GLU A 6 -14.20 -8.31 19.80
N TYR A 7 -13.17 -8.88 20.45
CA TYR A 7 -11.89 -9.14 19.80
C TYR A 7 -12.03 -10.06 18.59
N ILE A 8 -12.74 -11.18 18.73
CA ILE A 8 -12.95 -12.13 17.63
C ILE A 8 -13.78 -11.50 16.51
N SER A 9 -14.81 -10.71 16.85
CA SER A 9 -15.64 -10.03 15.85
C SER A 9 -14.84 -9.00 15.06
N ALA A 10 -14.00 -8.21 15.75
CA ALA A 10 -13.10 -7.27 15.10
C ALA A 10 -12.05 -7.98 14.22
N ASP A 11 -11.48 -9.10 14.68
CA ASP A 11 -10.50 -9.90 13.92
C ASP A 11 -11.11 -10.45 12.61
N ILE A 12 -12.34 -10.98 12.66
CA ILE A 12 -13.06 -11.47 11.47
C ILE A 12 -13.35 -10.33 10.49
N LEU A 13 -13.89 -9.21 10.98
CA LEU A 13 -14.22 -8.06 10.13
C LEU A 13 -12.96 -7.43 9.52
N LYS A 14 -11.85 -7.37 10.27
CA LYS A 14 -10.57 -6.85 9.78
C LYS A 14 -9.99 -7.75 8.70
N LEU A 15 -10.03 -9.07 8.91
CA LEU A 15 -9.59 -10.05 7.92
C LEU A 15 -10.43 -9.97 6.63
N ALA A 16 -11.75 -9.90 6.76
CA ALA A 16 -12.66 -9.74 5.62
C ALA A 16 -12.45 -8.40 4.90
N GLY A 17 -12.29 -7.31 5.66
CA GLY A 17 -11.98 -5.99 5.14
C GLY A 17 -10.65 -5.95 4.39
N ASN A 18 -9.62 -6.61 4.90
CA ASN A 18 -8.32 -6.75 4.22
C ASN A 18 -8.47 -7.53 2.91
N TYR A 19 -9.27 -8.62 2.90
CA TYR A 19 -9.56 -9.38 1.69
C TYR A 19 -10.30 -8.52 0.65
N VAL A 20 -11.39 -7.86 1.04
CA VAL A 20 -12.22 -6.96 0.22
C VAL A 20 -11.38 -5.82 -0.37
N ARG A 21 -10.53 -5.20 0.45
CA ARG A 21 -9.59 -4.15 0.03
C ARG A 21 -8.59 -4.66 -1.01
N ASN A 22 -8.07 -5.88 -0.85
CA ASN A 22 -7.15 -6.49 -1.81
C ASN A 22 -7.81 -6.79 -3.15
N ILE A 23 -9.09 -7.16 -3.16
CA ILE A 23 -9.86 -7.37 -4.40
C ILE A 23 -10.49 -6.07 -4.94
N ARG A 24 -10.10 -4.91 -4.41
CA ARG A 24 -10.59 -3.58 -4.82
C ARG A 24 -12.12 -3.45 -4.77
N HIS A 25 -12.75 -4.18 -3.86
CA HIS A 25 -14.17 -4.05 -3.57
C HIS A 25 -14.34 -3.11 -2.37
N TYR A 26 -15.43 -2.33 -2.32
CA TYR A 26 -15.64 -1.28 -1.31
C TYR A 26 -16.68 -1.64 -0.25
N GLU A 27 -17.39 -2.74 -0.45
CA GLU A 27 -18.40 -3.25 0.49
C GLU A 27 -17.99 -4.64 0.97
N ILE A 28 -18.23 -4.96 2.25
CA ILE A 28 -17.98 -6.31 2.79
C ILE A 28 -19.28 -7.10 2.67
N SER A 29 -19.32 -8.11 1.80
CA SER A 29 -20.46 -9.03 1.71
C SER A 29 -20.30 -10.23 2.66
N GLN A 30 -21.41 -10.93 2.95
CA GLN A 30 -21.37 -12.20 3.68
C GLN A 30 -20.43 -13.22 3.02
N GLN A 31 -20.36 -13.20 1.69
CA GLN A 31 -19.51 -14.10 0.92
C GLN A 31 -18.03 -13.77 1.14
N ASP A 32 -17.66 -12.49 1.20
CA ASP A 32 -16.29 -12.06 1.47
C ASP A 32 -15.82 -12.46 2.86
N ILE A 33 -16.69 -12.32 3.87
CA ILE A 33 -16.40 -12.80 5.24
C ILE A 33 -16.14 -14.30 5.22
N THR A 34 -16.98 -15.06 4.51
CA THR A 34 -16.86 -16.52 4.43
C THR A 34 -15.56 -16.94 3.72
N VAL A 35 -15.18 -16.25 2.65
CA VAL A 35 -13.93 -16.51 1.92
C VAL A 35 -12.71 -16.16 2.77
N ALA A 36 -12.72 -14.99 3.39
CA ALA A 36 -11.67 -14.55 4.30
C ALA A 36 -11.49 -15.53 5.46
N MET A 37 -12.60 -15.96 6.09
CA MET A 37 -12.58 -16.98 7.13
C MET A 37 -12.03 -18.31 6.60
N CYS A 38 -12.44 -18.78 5.42
CA CYS A 38 -11.94 -20.02 4.82
C CYS A 38 -10.43 -20.02 4.55
N ALA A 39 -9.86 -18.84 4.31
CA ALA A 39 -8.43 -18.64 4.11
C ALA A 39 -7.64 -18.61 5.43
N ASP A 40 -8.29 -18.31 6.57
CA ASP A 40 -7.63 -18.24 7.87
C ASP A 40 -7.73 -19.57 8.65
N LYS A 41 -6.56 -20.15 8.95
CA LYS A 41 -6.47 -21.45 9.61
C LYS A 41 -6.92 -21.40 11.09
N VAL A 42 -6.77 -20.27 11.77
CA VAL A 42 -7.08 -20.14 13.21
C VAL A 42 -8.58 -20.00 13.43
N LEU A 43 -9.24 -19.11 12.68
CA LEU A 43 -10.68 -18.90 12.72
C LEU A 43 -11.43 -20.16 12.25
N MET A 44 -10.97 -20.84 11.19
CA MET A 44 -11.57 -22.12 10.80
C MET A 44 -11.41 -23.22 11.86
N ASN A 45 -10.29 -23.25 12.60
CA ASN A 45 -10.13 -24.18 13.72
C ASN A 45 -11.09 -23.89 14.88
N MET A 46 -11.38 -22.61 15.11
CA MET A 46 -12.28 -22.17 16.17
C MET A 46 -13.75 -22.43 15.83
N PHE A 47 -14.15 -22.21 14.57
CA PHE A 47 -15.57 -22.23 14.17
C PHE A 47 -16.01 -23.48 13.40
N HIS A 48 -15.09 -24.23 12.77
CA HIS A 48 -15.43 -25.39 11.95
C HIS A 48 -14.64 -26.63 12.40
N GLN A 49 -15.22 -27.36 13.35
CA GLN A 49 -14.69 -28.65 13.85
C GLN A 49 -15.25 -29.86 13.07
N ASP A 50 -16.42 -29.74 12.43
CA ASP A 50 -17.09 -30.83 11.70
C ASP A 50 -17.32 -30.49 10.21
N GLU A 51 -17.16 -31.48 9.33
CA GLU A 51 -17.02 -31.32 7.87
C GLU A 51 -18.33 -31.12 7.06
N GLU A 52 -19.51 -30.96 7.67
CA GLU A 52 -20.74 -31.20 6.89
C GLU A 52 -21.55 -29.98 6.39
N ASP A 53 -21.35 -28.75 6.86
CA ASP A 53 -22.25 -27.63 6.47
C ASP A 53 -21.56 -26.49 5.71
N ILE A 54 -21.05 -26.79 4.51
CA ILE A 54 -20.90 -25.77 3.45
C ILE A 54 -21.79 -26.19 2.28
N SER A 55 -23.11 -26.10 2.50
CA SER A 55 -24.13 -26.31 1.48
C SER A 55 -24.80 -24.99 1.13
N GLY A 56 -24.73 -24.63 -0.16
CA GLY A 56 -25.67 -23.72 -0.80
C GLY A 56 -25.27 -22.25 -0.84
N PHE A 57 -24.58 -21.84 -1.92
CA PHE A 57 -24.68 -20.45 -2.38
C PHE A 57 -24.84 -20.43 -3.91
N PRO A 58 -25.89 -19.76 -4.45
CA PRO A 58 -26.03 -19.56 -5.88
C PRO A 58 -25.00 -18.55 -6.38
N LEU A 59 -24.46 -18.81 -7.57
CA LEU A 59 -23.74 -17.81 -8.36
C LEU A 59 -24.75 -16.73 -8.77
N MET A 60 -24.58 -15.49 -8.29
CA MET A 60 -25.21 -14.33 -8.93
C MET A 60 -24.25 -13.82 -10.02
N ASP A 61 -24.70 -13.95 -11.27
CA ASP A 61 -24.17 -13.24 -12.43
C ASP A 61 -24.42 -11.74 -12.24
N GLU A 62 -23.44 -11.01 -11.73
CA GLU A 62 -23.28 -9.60 -12.09
C GLU A 62 -22.02 -9.48 -12.93
N GLU A 63 -22.22 -9.22 -14.22
CA GLU A 63 -21.17 -8.83 -15.16
C GLU A 63 -20.78 -7.36 -14.89
N PRO A 64 -19.51 -7.07 -14.60
CA PRO A 64 -18.89 -5.83 -15.07
C PRO A 64 -18.25 -6.13 -16.42
N SER A 65 -18.72 -5.43 -17.45
CA SER A 65 -18.18 -5.47 -18.81
C SER A 65 -16.66 -5.28 -18.82
N ALA A 66 -15.97 -6.20 -19.50
CA ALA A 66 -14.53 -6.15 -19.70
C ALA A 66 -14.17 -5.12 -20.78
N SER A 67 -13.07 -4.38 -20.53
CA SER A 67 -12.37 -3.50 -21.47
C SER A 67 -13.06 -2.16 -21.77
N GLU A 68 -13.19 -1.31 -20.77
CA GLU A 68 -13.30 0.13 -20.99
C GLU A 68 -11.89 0.75 -21.01
N GLU A 69 -11.62 1.62 -21.99
CA GLU A 69 -10.41 2.44 -22.03
C GLU A 69 -10.27 3.17 -20.69
N GLN A 70 -9.22 2.88 -19.94
CA GLN A 70 -9.00 3.54 -18.65
C GLN A 70 -8.81 5.04 -18.88
N SER A 71 -9.68 5.87 -18.29
CA SER A 71 -9.50 7.32 -18.28
C SER A 71 -8.29 7.71 -17.42
N TYR A 72 -7.79 8.94 -17.58
CA TYR A 72 -6.71 9.45 -16.72
C TYR A 72 -7.07 9.33 -15.23
N TYR A 73 -8.31 9.70 -14.87
CA TYR A 73 -8.78 9.62 -13.48
C TYR A 73 -8.81 8.18 -12.94
N GLU A 74 -9.30 7.21 -13.72
CA GLU A 74 -9.29 5.80 -13.31
C GLU A 74 -7.85 5.24 -13.20
N LEU A 75 -6.92 5.73 -14.04
CA LEU A 75 -5.51 5.38 -13.93
C LEU A 75 -4.90 5.91 -12.63
N VAL A 76 -5.12 7.18 -12.29
CA VAL A 76 -4.68 7.78 -11.01
C VAL A 76 -5.28 7.03 -9.83
N LYS A 77 -6.59 6.74 -9.86
CA LYS A 77 -7.28 6.00 -8.79
C LYS A 77 -6.73 4.58 -8.62
N SER A 78 -6.48 3.87 -9.73
CA SER A 78 -5.82 2.56 -9.69
C SER A 78 -4.42 2.66 -9.11
N PHE A 79 -3.62 3.64 -9.56
CA PHE A 79 -2.27 3.86 -9.08
C PHE A 79 -2.22 4.17 -7.58
N MET A 80 -3.12 5.01 -7.06
CA MET A 80 -3.24 5.26 -5.62
C MET A 80 -3.57 3.98 -4.84
N ALA A 81 -4.48 3.15 -5.35
CA ALA A 81 -4.80 1.86 -4.73
C ALA A 81 -3.58 0.92 -4.71
N ASP A 82 -2.83 0.87 -5.81
CA ASP A 82 -1.60 0.09 -5.93
C ASP A 82 -0.50 0.61 -5.01
N CYS A 83 -0.33 1.93 -4.88
CA CYS A 83 0.58 2.56 -3.93
C CYS A 83 0.20 2.25 -2.47
N ARG A 84 -1.09 2.26 -2.12
CA ARG A 84 -1.55 1.88 -0.76
C ARG A 84 -1.26 0.41 -0.46
N GLN A 85 -1.45 -0.48 -1.44
CA GLN A 85 -1.13 -1.90 -1.29
C GLN A 85 0.38 -2.11 -1.17
N TYR A 86 1.17 -1.44 -2.01
CA TYR A 86 2.62 -1.45 -1.94
C TYR A 86 3.12 -0.94 -0.59
N LEU A 87 2.59 0.17 -0.10
CA LEU A 87 2.94 0.72 1.21
C LEU A 87 2.64 -0.26 2.35
N ARG A 88 1.53 -1.00 2.26
CA ARG A 88 1.24 -2.08 3.22
C ARG A 88 2.29 -3.20 3.16
N GLN A 89 2.75 -3.57 1.96
CA GLN A 89 3.83 -4.55 1.79
C GLN A 89 5.17 -4.03 2.30
N LEU A 90 5.50 -2.76 2.09
CA LEU A 90 6.69 -2.12 2.66
C LEU A 90 6.63 -2.15 4.19
N ASN A 91 5.47 -1.82 4.77
CA ASN A 91 5.28 -1.91 6.22
C ASN A 91 5.38 -3.35 6.73
N LEU A 92 4.91 -4.35 5.97
CA LEU A 92 5.14 -5.76 6.32
C LEU A 92 6.64 -6.08 6.38
N ILE A 93 7.41 -5.62 5.39
CA ILE A 93 8.87 -5.82 5.35
C ILE A 93 9.54 -5.11 6.53
N ILE A 94 9.18 -3.85 6.79
CA ILE A 94 9.84 -3.01 7.79
C ILE A 94 9.45 -3.42 9.22
N ARG A 95 8.15 -3.51 9.50
CA ARG A 95 7.61 -3.68 10.86
C ARG A 95 7.58 -5.14 11.32
N VAL A 96 7.43 -6.10 10.40
CA VAL A 96 7.33 -7.53 10.75
C VAL A 96 8.63 -8.27 10.46
N PHE A 97 9.23 -8.09 9.28
CA PHE A 97 10.43 -8.84 8.91
C PHE A 97 11.73 -8.19 9.37
N ARG A 98 11.90 -6.87 9.24
CA ARG A 98 13.14 -6.17 9.60
C ARG A 98 13.29 -5.95 11.10
N GLU A 99 12.20 -5.65 11.79
CA GLU A 99 12.22 -5.34 13.23
C GLU A 99 12.88 -6.42 14.10
N PRO A 100 12.61 -7.73 13.90
CA PRO A 100 13.32 -8.78 14.62
C PRO A 100 14.84 -8.83 14.45
N PHE A 101 15.37 -8.34 13.32
CA PHE A 101 16.82 -8.23 13.08
C PHE A 101 17.40 -7.03 13.83
N ASN A 102 16.65 -5.93 13.96
CA ASN A 102 17.06 -4.76 14.75
C ASN A 102 17.02 -5.01 16.25
N SER A 103 15.95 -5.65 16.73
CA SER A 103 15.70 -5.93 18.15
C SER A 103 16.80 -6.79 18.79
N ASN A 104 17.55 -7.58 18.01
CA ASN A 104 18.62 -8.43 18.50
C ASN A 104 20.00 -8.02 17.93
N SER A 105 20.41 -6.80 18.25
CA SER A 105 21.68 -6.20 17.80
C SER A 105 22.93 -7.03 18.16
N MET A 106 22.89 -7.86 19.20
CA MET A 106 24.03 -8.73 19.55
C MET A 106 24.28 -9.87 18.55
N LEU A 107 23.25 -10.33 17.83
CA LEU A 107 23.35 -11.42 16.84
C LEU A 107 23.58 -10.90 15.42
N PHE A 108 22.98 -9.75 15.08
CA PHE A 108 23.02 -9.16 13.74
C PHE A 108 23.82 -7.85 13.67
N SER A 109 24.64 -7.55 14.69
CA SER A 109 25.63 -6.46 14.65
C SER A 109 26.89 -6.89 15.41
N GLN A 110 27.74 -7.67 14.75
CA GLN A 110 29.14 -7.81 15.16
C GLN A 110 30.04 -7.46 13.97
N HIS A 111 30.76 -6.34 14.06
CA HIS A 111 32.23 -6.22 13.95
C HIS A 111 32.66 -4.81 14.43
N VAL A 112 33.70 -4.74 15.26
CA VAL A 112 34.21 -3.55 15.95
C VAL A 112 35.28 -2.82 15.11
N ARG A 113 35.01 -1.56 14.71
CA ARG A 113 35.85 -0.31 14.53
C ARG A 113 37.22 -0.33 13.77
N PRO A 114 37.61 0.79 13.08
CA PRO A 114 38.12 2.04 13.72
C PRO A 114 37.42 3.35 13.22
N PRO A 115 37.79 4.55 13.72
CA PRO A 115 36.86 5.67 13.86
C PRO A 115 36.85 6.59 12.64
N VAL A 116 35.73 6.62 11.91
CA VAL A 116 35.26 7.82 11.18
C VAL A 116 33.74 7.76 11.21
N THR A 117 33.14 8.90 11.55
CA THR A 117 31.69 9.22 11.56
C THR A 117 30.82 8.44 10.58
N SER A 118 30.15 7.38 11.06
CA SER A 118 28.81 6.94 10.66
C SER A 118 28.41 5.75 11.55
N LEU A 119 27.35 5.92 12.33
CA LEU A 119 26.75 4.90 13.19
C LEU A 119 25.65 4.17 12.39
N THR A 120 25.67 2.83 12.42
CA THR A 120 24.54 1.85 12.36
C THR A 120 24.75 0.67 11.39
N GLY A 121 24.46 -0.57 11.83
CA GLY A 121 23.62 -1.51 11.05
C GLY A 121 24.17 -2.33 9.87
N LEU A 122 25.48 -2.48 9.66
CA LEU A 122 26.07 -3.11 8.45
C LEU A 122 25.45 -4.47 7.99
N ASP A 123 25.01 -5.33 8.90
CA ASP A 123 24.43 -6.64 8.56
C ASP A 123 22.92 -6.53 8.21
N VAL A 124 22.15 -5.64 8.85
CA VAL A 124 20.72 -5.45 8.54
C VAL A 124 20.55 -4.72 7.21
N ASP A 125 21.34 -3.68 6.97
CA ASP A 125 21.31 -2.93 5.73
C ASP A 125 21.78 -3.78 4.54
N SER A 126 22.59 -4.82 4.78
CA SER A 126 22.96 -5.79 3.74
C SER A 126 21.79 -6.67 3.24
N ILE A 127 20.73 -6.81 4.04
CA ILE A 127 19.52 -7.58 3.70
C ILE A 127 18.43 -6.66 3.15
N PHE A 128 18.21 -5.52 3.80
CA PHE A 128 17.06 -4.65 3.53
C PHE A 128 17.42 -3.39 2.72
N SER A 129 18.71 -3.06 2.56
CA SER A 129 19.19 -1.89 1.80
C SER A 129 18.39 -0.61 2.14
N ARG A 130 18.06 0.20 1.14
CA ARG A 130 17.37 1.50 1.24
C ARG A 130 15.85 1.39 1.35
N ILE A 131 15.33 0.34 1.99
CA ILE A 131 13.87 0.10 2.08
C ILE A 131 13.13 1.22 2.84
N LEU A 132 13.79 1.85 3.81
CA LEU A 132 13.20 2.96 4.59
C LEU A 132 13.05 4.22 3.73
N ASP A 133 14.08 4.55 2.95
CA ASP A 133 14.07 5.70 2.04
C ASP A 133 12.99 5.51 0.96
N ILE A 134 12.88 4.29 0.42
CA ILE A 134 11.82 3.91 -0.53
C ILE A 134 10.42 4.06 0.09
N HIS A 135 10.24 3.63 1.34
CA HIS A 135 8.98 3.80 2.06
C HIS A 135 8.65 5.28 2.24
N GLU A 136 9.62 6.10 2.65
CA GLU A 136 9.41 7.55 2.82
C GLU A 136 8.97 8.23 1.52
N VAL A 137 9.65 7.96 0.41
CA VAL A 137 9.31 8.51 -0.91
C VAL A 137 7.93 8.05 -1.36
N THR A 138 7.58 6.78 -1.12
CA THR A 138 6.25 6.24 -1.46
C THR A 138 5.15 6.93 -0.65
N VAL A 139 5.38 7.18 0.64
CA VAL A 139 4.43 7.92 1.49
C VAL A 139 4.29 9.36 1.02
N LYS A 140 5.40 10.05 0.69
CA LYS A 140 5.38 11.42 0.19
C LYS A 140 4.61 11.50 -1.13
N LEU A 141 4.92 10.65 -2.10
CA LEU A 141 4.24 10.60 -3.40
C LEU A 141 2.74 10.36 -3.25
N LEU A 142 2.35 9.35 -2.46
CA LEU A 142 0.93 9.06 -2.23
C LEU A 142 0.21 10.24 -1.57
N GLY A 143 0.84 10.89 -0.58
CA GLY A 143 0.29 12.08 0.07
C GLY A 143 0.08 13.24 -0.89
N LEU A 144 1.08 13.56 -1.74
CA LEU A 144 0.97 14.63 -2.73
C LEU A 144 -0.15 14.38 -3.75
N ILE A 145 -0.31 13.12 -4.19
CA ILE A 145 -1.40 12.73 -5.09
C ILE A 145 -2.75 12.83 -4.39
N GLU A 146 -2.85 12.37 -3.14
CA GLU A 146 -4.08 12.48 -2.32
C GLU A 146 -4.51 13.93 -2.13
N ASP A 147 -3.56 14.79 -1.75
CA ASP A 147 -3.77 16.23 -1.59
C ASP A 147 -4.24 16.85 -2.92
N THR A 148 -3.58 16.52 -4.04
CA THR A 148 -3.96 17.02 -5.37
C THR A 148 -5.37 16.58 -5.78
N VAL A 149 -5.72 15.32 -5.55
CA VAL A 149 -7.07 14.80 -5.83
C VAL A 149 -8.12 15.49 -4.97
N GLU A 150 -7.82 15.76 -3.69
CA GLU A 150 -8.72 16.46 -2.77
C GLU A 150 -8.93 17.94 -3.17
N MET A 151 -7.88 18.59 -3.68
CA MET A 151 -7.90 19.98 -4.11
C MET A 151 -8.52 20.21 -5.50
N THR A 152 -8.77 19.13 -6.26
CA THR A 152 -9.29 19.23 -7.63
C THR A 152 -10.76 19.65 -7.61
N GLY A 153 -11.06 20.80 -8.22
CA GLY A 153 -12.42 21.31 -8.35
C GLY A 153 -13.21 20.67 -9.50
N GLU A 154 -14.54 20.83 -9.50
CA GLU A 154 -15.45 20.28 -10.53
C GLU A 154 -15.21 20.85 -11.94
N GLY A 155 -14.49 21.98 -12.05
CA GLY A 155 -14.14 22.61 -13.33
C GLY A 155 -12.94 21.99 -14.04
N SER A 156 -12.16 21.14 -13.36
CA SER A 156 -11.00 20.45 -13.93
C SER A 156 -11.40 19.13 -14.61
N PRO A 157 -10.81 18.77 -15.78
CA PRO A 157 -11.15 17.53 -16.47
C PRO A 157 -10.73 16.28 -15.67
N HIS A 158 -9.67 16.40 -14.88
CA HIS A 158 -9.11 15.40 -13.97
C HIS A 158 -8.13 16.09 -13.00
N PRO A 159 -7.70 15.43 -11.92
CA PRO A 159 -6.60 15.92 -11.08
C PRO A 159 -5.30 16.06 -11.89
N LEU A 160 -4.53 17.11 -11.63
CA LEU A 160 -3.27 17.40 -12.33
C LEU A 160 -2.10 16.88 -11.49
N VAL A 161 -1.82 15.58 -11.59
CA VAL A 161 -0.81 14.92 -10.73
C VAL A 161 0.61 15.02 -11.29
N GLY A 162 0.81 15.60 -12.48
CA GLY A 162 2.10 15.73 -13.14
C GLY A 162 3.14 16.44 -12.29
N SER A 163 2.76 17.54 -11.63
CA SER A 163 3.64 18.30 -10.73
C SER A 163 4.13 17.46 -9.54
N CYS A 164 3.29 16.57 -9.00
CA CYS A 164 3.67 15.68 -7.90
C CYS A 164 4.86 14.78 -8.26
N PHE A 165 4.91 14.32 -9.52
CA PHE A 165 6.01 13.49 -10.01
C PHE A 165 7.22 14.32 -10.42
N GLU A 166 6.99 15.49 -11.02
CA GLU A 166 8.04 16.43 -11.42
C GLU A 166 8.88 16.86 -10.21
N ASP A 167 8.24 17.36 -9.16
CA ASP A 167 8.91 17.83 -7.93
C ASP A 167 9.81 16.74 -7.32
N LEU A 168 9.29 15.51 -7.21
CA LEU A 168 10.04 14.39 -6.64
C LEU A 168 11.15 13.90 -7.58
N ALA A 169 10.96 14.00 -8.89
CA ALA A 169 11.96 13.61 -9.87
C ALA A 169 13.10 14.64 -9.96
N GLU A 170 12.79 15.94 -9.87
CA GLU A 170 13.78 17.02 -9.86
C GLU A 170 14.72 16.91 -8.65
N GLU A 171 14.16 16.60 -7.48
CA GLU A 171 14.92 16.40 -6.23
C GLU A 171 15.61 15.03 -6.15
N LEU A 172 15.62 14.25 -7.24
CA LEU A 172 16.22 12.91 -7.32
C LEU A 172 15.71 11.95 -6.23
N ALA A 173 14.46 12.12 -5.77
CA ALA A 173 13.89 11.36 -4.66
C ALA A 173 13.77 9.85 -4.99
N PHE A 174 13.82 9.46 -6.26
CA PHE A 174 13.72 8.07 -6.70
C PHE A 174 15.08 7.33 -6.78
N ASP A 175 16.22 8.01 -6.59
CA ASP A 175 17.56 7.40 -6.61
C ASP A 175 17.75 6.22 -5.62
N PRO A 176 17.11 6.18 -4.43
CA PRO A 176 17.17 5.01 -3.55
C PRO A 176 16.74 3.70 -4.24
N TYR A 177 15.86 3.75 -5.24
CA TYR A 177 15.47 2.56 -6.01
C TYR A 177 16.64 1.97 -6.82
N GLU A 178 17.56 2.79 -7.33
CA GLU A 178 18.74 2.29 -8.04
C GLU A 178 19.63 1.50 -7.09
N THR A 179 20.00 2.13 -5.96
CA THR A 179 20.87 1.50 -4.95
C THR A 179 20.24 0.20 -4.44
N TYR A 180 18.93 0.24 -4.13
CA TYR A 180 18.18 -0.93 -3.71
C TYR A 180 18.20 -2.06 -4.75
N ALA A 181 17.92 -1.73 -6.03
CA ALA A 181 17.94 -2.72 -7.10
C ALA A 181 19.34 -3.33 -7.29
N GLN A 182 20.41 -2.54 -7.18
CA GLN A 182 21.79 -3.02 -7.27
C GLN A 182 22.12 -4.02 -6.15
N ASP A 183 21.71 -3.73 -4.91
CA ASP A 183 21.97 -4.57 -3.75
C ASP A 183 21.17 -5.89 -3.79
N ILE A 184 19.85 -5.81 -4.00
CA ILE A 184 18.96 -6.97 -3.96
C ILE A 184 19.18 -7.91 -5.15
N LEU A 185 19.49 -7.38 -6.34
CA LEU A 185 19.71 -8.17 -7.56
C LEU A 185 21.17 -8.58 -7.76
N ARG A 186 22.05 -8.36 -6.76
CA ARG A 186 23.44 -8.82 -6.78
C ARG A 186 23.50 -10.35 -6.84
N SER A 187 24.46 -10.89 -7.60
CA SER A 187 24.60 -12.34 -7.83
C SER A 187 24.78 -13.17 -6.55
N GLY A 188 25.46 -12.62 -5.54
CA GLY A 188 25.69 -13.27 -4.24
C GLY A 188 24.66 -12.95 -3.15
N PHE A 189 23.59 -12.21 -3.47
CA PHE A 189 22.61 -11.77 -2.45
C PHE A 189 21.97 -12.96 -1.72
N HIS A 190 21.52 -13.98 -2.45
CA HIS A 190 20.82 -15.11 -1.87
C HIS A 190 21.72 -15.97 -0.96
N GLU A 191 22.97 -16.20 -1.36
CA GLU A 191 23.94 -16.93 -0.54
C GLU A 191 24.28 -16.17 0.74
N HIS A 192 24.50 -14.85 0.63
CA HIS A 192 24.71 -13.98 1.79
C HIS A 192 23.50 -13.99 2.73
N PHE A 193 22.29 -13.84 2.18
CA PHE A 193 21.04 -13.88 2.93
C PHE A 193 20.87 -15.21 3.70
N LEU A 194 21.03 -16.35 3.01
CA LEU A 194 20.92 -17.66 3.64
C LEU A 194 21.98 -17.87 4.72
N SER A 195 23.21 -17.38 4.50
CA SER A 195 24.27 -17.41 5.50
C SER A 195 23.85 -16.68 6.78
N GLN A 196 23.24 -15.49 6.66
CA GLN A 196 22.75 -14.69 7.79
C GLN A 196 21.63 -15.39 8.55
N VAL A 197 20.64 -15.96 7.85
CA VAL A 197 19.49 -16.66 8.45
C VAL A 197 19.91 -17.98 9.11
N SER A 198 20.96 -18.62 8.59
CA SER A 198 21.46 -19.92 9.08
C SER A 198 22.54 -19.81 10.16
N LYS A 199 22.93 -18.60 10.58
CA LYS A 199 23.92 -18.38 11.65
C LYS A 199 23.49 -19.09 12.95
N PRO A 200 24.43 -19.66 13.74
CA PRO A 200 24.14 -20.16 15.08
C PRO A 200 23.48 -19.07 15.94
N GLY A 201 22.34 -19.37 16.56
CA GLY A 201 21.55 -18.41 17.34
C GLY A 201 20.49 -17.65 16.52
N ALA A 202 20.77 -17.28 15.26
CA ALA A 202 19.79 -16.62 14.38
C ALA A 202 18.58 -17.53 14.10
N SER A 203 18.83 -18.80 13.75
CA SER A 203 17.74 -19.76 13.53
C SER A 203 16.85 -19.97 14.76
N PHE A 204 17.42 -19.93 15.97
CA PHE A 204 16.65 -20.11 17.21
C PHE A 204 15.81 -18.88 17.53
N HIS A 205 16.40 -17.68 17.38
CA HIS A 205 15.69 -16.41 17.54
C HIS A 205 14.52 -16.29 16.57
N LEU A 206 14.72 -16.61 15.29
CA LEU A 206 13.64 -16.56 14.31
C LEU A 206 12.51 -17.56 14.61
N GLN A 207 12.83 -18.74 15.14
CA GLN A 207 11.84 -19.72 15.58
C GLN A 207 11.08 -19.30 16.85
N SER A 208 11.67 -18.45 17.71
CA SER A 208 11.01 -18.03 18.95
C SER A 208 9.99 -16.90 18.77
N ILE A 209 9.94 -16.24 17.61
CA ILE A 209 9.01 -15.13 17.34
C ILE A 209 7.59 -15.65 17.14
N CYS A 210 7.40 -16.50 16.14
CA CYS A 210 6.17 -17.26 15.95
C CYS A 210 6.44 -18.56 15.17
N GLU A 211 5.51 -19.51 15.27
CA GLU A 211 5.57 -20.75 14.50
C GLU A 211 5.63 -20.41 12.99
N GLY A 212 6.60 -20.98 12.28
CA GLY A 212 6.77 -20.74 10.83
C GLY A 212 7.49 -19.46 10.43
N PHE A 213 7.89 -18.62 11.39
CA PHE A 213 8.51 -17.32 11.05
C PHE A 213 9.86 -17.48 10.36
N LYS A 214 10.67 -18.46 10.79
CA LYS A 214 11.95 -18.79 10.15
C LYS A 214 11.73 -19.15 8.67
N GLU A 215 10.76 -19.99 8.38
CA GLU A 215 10.44 -20.42 7.02
C GLU A 215 9.91 -19.24 6.19
N ALA A 216 9.09 -18.37 6.78
CA ALA A 216 8.66 -17.14 6.13
C ALA A 216 9.84 -16.21 5.79
N VAL A 217 10.78 -16.03 6.72
CA VAL A 217 12.02 -15.28 6.45
C VAL A 217 12.82 -15.95 5.35
N GLN A 218 13.03 -17.27 5.39
CA GLN A 218 13.90 -17.95 4.44
C GLN A 218 13.36 -17.97 3.00
N TYR A 219 12.05 -18.16 2.82
CA TYR A 219 11.46 -18.39 1.50
C TYR A 219 10.57 -17.25 0.99
N VAL A 220 9.91 -16.51 1.88
CA VAL A 220 8.94 -15.46 1.50
C VAL A 220 9.62 -14.10 1.42
N LEU A 221 10.44 -13.73 2.41
CA LEU A 221 11.10 -12.42 2.44
C LEU A 221 11.95 -12.12 1.20
N PRO A 222 12.76 -13.03 0.63
CA PRO A 222 13.53 -12.74 -0.59
C PRO A 222 12.68 -12.37 -1.80
N ARG A 223 11.41 -12.82 -1.83
CA ARG A 223 10.44 -12.44 -2.86
C ARG A 223 9.81 -11.09 -2.56
N LEU A 224 9.46 -10.85 -1.30
CA LEU A 224 8.97 -9.54 -0.85
C LEU A 224 10.03 -8.44 -1.06
N LEU A 225 11.33 -8.75 -1.06
CA LEU A 225 12.37 -7.76 -1.37
C LEU A 225 12.48 -7.41 -2.88
N LEU A 226 11.80 -8.13 -3.78
CA LEU A 226 11.77 -7.77 -5.21
C LEU A 226 10.66 -6.78 -5.54
N THR A 227 9.69 -6.63 -4.64
CA THR A 227 8.55 -5.72 -4.68
C THR A 227 8.93 -4.29 -5.12
N PRO A 228 9.89 -3.59 -4.48
CA PRO A 228 10.25 -2.24 -4.91
C PRO A 228 10.79 -2.14 -6.34
N VAL A 229 11.50 -3.17 -6.83
CA VAL A 229 12.03 -3.20 -8.19
C VAL A 229 10.88 -3.20 -9.20
N TYR A 230 9.87 -4.04 -8.98
CA TYR A 230 8.69 -4.07 -9.85
C TYR A 230 7.88 -2.78 -9.79
N HIS A 231 7.72 -2.20 -8.59
CA HIS A 231 7.00 -0.94 -8.43
C HIS A 231 7.63 0.18 -9.25
N CYS A 232 8.95 0.34 -9.17
CA CYS A 232 9.64 1.39 -9.92
C CYS A 232 9.60 1.15 -11.43
N LEU A 233 9.72 -0.09 -11.90
CA LEU A 233 9.51 -0.41 -13.32
C LEU A 233 8.09 -0.08 -13.80
N HIS A 234 7.09 -0.33 -12.95
CA HIS A 234 5.70 0.01 -13.24
C HIS A 234 5.46 1.52 -13.23
N LEU A 235 6.12 2.26 -12.34
CA LEU A 235 6.04 3.72 -12.27
C LEU A 235 6.39 4.38 -13.62
N PHE A 236 7.46 3.92 -14.29
CA PHE A 236 7.84 4.45 -15.62
C PHE A 236 6.77 4.22 -16.69
N GLU A 237 6.06 3.11 -16.61
CA GLU A 237 4.96 2.78 -17.54
C GLU A 237 3.73 3.65 -17.25
N ILE A 238 3.38 3.82 -15.97
CA ILE A 238 2.27 4.68 -15.54
C ILE A 238 2.49 6.13 -15.96
N LEU A 239 3.69 6.68 -15.79
CA LEU A 239 3.99 8.06 -16.19
C LEU A 239 3.75 8.30 -17.68
N LYS A 240 4.13 7.35 -18.54
CA LYS A 240 3.87 7.43 -19.99
C LYS A 240 2.39 7.38 -20.30
N GLN A 241 1.64 6.51 -19.63
CA GLN A 241 0.18 6.43 -19.81
C GLN A 241 -0.54 7.68 -19.31
N LEU A 242 -0.08 8.30 -18.22
CA LEU A 242 -0.61 9.57 -17.73
C LEU A 242 -0.34 10.69 -18.73
N GLU A 243 0.87 10.79 -19.29
CA GLU A 243 1.23 11.80 -20.29
C GLU A 243 0.37 11.69 -21.55
N GLU A 244 0.16 10.46 -22.05
CA GLU A 244 -0.67 10.21 -23.24
C GLU A 244 -2.15 10.55 -22.99
N LYS A 245 -2.66 10.28 -21.78
CA LYS A 245 -4.09 10.42 -21.43
C LYS A 245 -4.47 11.77 -20.83
N SER A 246 -3.51 12.61 -20.48
CA SER A 246 -3.79 13.91 -19.89
C SER A 246 -4.55 14.80 -20.87
N GLN A 247 -5.50 15.58 -20.36
CA GLN A 247 -6.34 16.52 -21.10
C GLN A 247 -5.91 17.98 -20.86
N ASP A 248 -4.93 18.20 -19.99
CA ASP A 248 -4.38 19.50 -19.65
C ASP A 248 -2.93 19.62 -20.17
N ASP A 249 -2.61 20.74 -20.80
CA ASP A 249 -1.29 20.94 -21.43
C ASP A 249 -0.20 21.23 -20.40
N GLU A 250 -0.50 21.88 -19.27
CA GLU A 250 0.49 22.14 -18.21
C GLU A 250 0.85 20.83 -17.50
N ASP A 251 -0.14 20.01 -17.16
CA ASP A 251 0.06 18.68 -16.58
C ASP A 251 0.92 17.77 -17.48
N LYS A 252 0.71 17.82 -18.80
CA LYS A 252 1.56 17.09 -19.77
C LYS A 252 3.01 17.53 -19.73
N GLU A 253 3.27 18.83 -19.65
CA GLU A 253 4.65 19.33 -19.60
C GLU A 253 5.33 18.90 -18.29
N CYS A 254 4.64 18.96 -17.15
CA CYS A 254 5.15 18.42 -15.88
C CYS A 254 5.48 16.92 -16.00
N LEU A 255 4.59 16.12 -16.59
CA LEU A 255 4.80 14.69 -16.80
C LEU A 255 6.00 14.40 -17.73
N LYS A 256 6.17 15.17 -18.80
CA LYS A 256 7.35 15.06 -19.68
C LYS A 256 8.64 15.39 -18.95
N GLN A 257 8.63 16.43 -18.11
CA GLN A 257 9.79 16.80 -17.29
C GLN A 257 10.14 15.69 -16.30
N ALA A 258 9.15 15.15 -15.59
CA ALA A 258 9.31 14.01 -14.69
C ALA A 258 9.90 12.78 -15.41
N ILE A 259 9.34 12.40 -16.57
CA ILE A 259 9.85 11.29 -17.38
C ILE A 259 11.30 11.55 -17.78
N THR A 260 11.63 12.77 -18.21
CA THR A 260 12.97 13.15 -18.63
C THR A 260 13.99 13.07 -17.50
N ALA A 261 13.65 13.60 -16.32
CA ALA A 261 14.49 13.52 -15.12
C ALA A 261 14.75 12.07 -14.69
N LEU A 262 13.77 11.18 -14.88
CA LEU A 262 13.87 9.75 -14.52
C LEU A 262 14.58 8.87 -15.57
N LEU A 263 14.98 9.39 -16.73
CA LEU A 263 15.60 8.59 -17.80
C LEU A 263 16.89 7.88 -17.35
N ASN A 264 17.70 8.54 -16.51
CA ASN A 264 18.94 7.97 -16.00
C ASN A 264 18.65 6.76 -15.09
N LEU A 265 17.72 6.92 -14.16
CA LEU A 265 17.25 5.87 -13.27
C LEU A 265 16.65 4.71 -14.07
N GLN A 266 15.74 4.99 -15.01
CA GLN A 266 15.11 3.99 -15.87
C GLN A 266 16.17 3.18 -16.63
N SER A 267 17.11 3.86 -17.29
CA SER A 267 18.19 3.21 -18.05
C SER A 267 19.07 2.36 -17.13
N SER A 268 19.32 2.80 -15.90
CA SER A 268 20.10 2.03 -14.93
C SER A 268 19.37 0.80 -14.44
N MET A 269 18.09 0.94 -14.08
CA MET A 269 17.24 -0.18 -13.67
C MET A 269 17.10 -1.23 -14.78
N GLU A 270 16.87 -0.82 -16.03
CA GLU A 270 16.83 -1.72 -17.19
C GLU A 270 18.15 -2.49 -17.36
N ARG A 271 19.29 -1.82 -17.17
CA ARG A 271 20.63 -2.44 -17.23
C ARG A 271 20.86 -3.44 -16.09
N ILE A 272 20.39 -3.15 -14.87
CA ILE A 272 20.51 -4.05 -13.73
C ILE A 272 19.61 -5.28 -13.94
N CYS A 273 18.36 -5.05 -14.37
CA CYS A 273 17.34 -6.09 -14.57
C CYS A 273 17.64 -6.99 -15.78
N SER A 274 18.31 -6.47 -16.82
CA SER A 274 18.68 -7.25 -18.01
C SER A 274 19.83 -8.23 -17.79
N ARG A 275 20.55 -8.15 -16.67
CA ARG A 275 21.54 -9.17 -16.28
C ARG A 275 20.84 -10.52 -16.13
N SER A 276 21.39 -11.58 -16.74
CA SER A 276 20.75 -12.92 -16.85
C SER A 276 20.15 -13.44 -15.53
N LEU A 277 20.85 -13.29 -14.40
CA LEU A 277 20.38 -13.71 -13.08
C LEU A 277 19.21 -12.85 -12.55
N ALA A 278 19.28 -11.53 -12.75
CA ALA A 278 18.21 -10.61 -12.37
C ALA A 278 16.97 -10.86 -13.24
N LYS A 279 17.13 -11.03 -14.55
CA LYS A 279 16.04 -11.36 -15.47
C LYS A 279 15.35 -12.67 -15.11
N ARG A 280 16.10 -13.69 -14.65
CA ARG A 280 15.54 -14.97 -14.19
C ARG A 280 14.77 -14.81 -12.87
N ARG A 281 15.33 -14.14 -11.86
CA ARG A 281 14.65 -13.85 -10.57
C ARG A 281 13.40 -12.99 -10.76
N LEU A 282 13.51 -12.02 -11.65
CA LEU A 282 12.39 -11.17 -12.03
C LEU A 282 11.34 -11.97 -12.80
N SER A 283 11.70 -12.85 -13.73
CA SER A 283 10.73 -13.71 -14.43
C SER A 283 10.03 -14.70 -13.48
N GLU A 284 10.71 -15.16 -12.43
CA GLU A 284 10.17 -16.10 -11.43
C GLU A 284 9.16 -15.43 -10.49
N SER A 285 9.44 -14.19 -10.08
CA SER A 285 8.56 -13.41 -9.20
C SER A 285 7.55 -12.53 -9.98
N ALA A 286 7.79 -12.29 -11.27
CA ALA A 286 6.94 -11.49 -12.18
C ALA A 286 5.59 -12.14 -12.42
N CYS A 287 5.40 -13.39 -12.00
CA CYS A 287 4.17 -14.06 -12.30
C CYS A 287 3.01 -13.64 -11.38
N ARG A 288 3.18 -13.42 -10.06
CA ARG A 288 1.98 -13.56 -9.16
C ARG A 288 1.90 -12.75 -7.87
N PHE A 289 2.93 -12.06 -7.41
CA PHE A 289 2.81 -11.26 -6.18
C PHE A 289 2.67 -9.75 -6.42
N TYR A 290 3.02 -9.26 -7.62
CA TYR A 290 3.22 -7.83 -7.82
C TYR A 290 2.28 -7.07 -8.77
N CYS A 291 1.45 -7.70 -9.62
CA CYS A 291 0.58 -6.87 -10.47
C CYS A 291 -0.59 -7.58 -11.16
N HIS A 292 -1.08 -8.71 -10.64
CA HIS A 292 -2.24 -9.37 -11.25
C HIS A 292 -3.15 -10.11 -10.25
N GLN A 293 -3.42 -9.50 -9.08
CA GLN A 293 -4.68 -9.82 -8.39
C GLN A 293 -5.90 -9.29 -9.17
N MET A 294 -5.68 -8.56 -10.27
CA MET A 294 -6.69 -8.06 -11.19
C MET A 294 -6.30 -8.35 -12.66
N LYS A 295 -6.58 -9.57 -13.11
CA LYS A 295 -7.46 -9.70 -14.28
C LYS A 295 -8.72 -10.31 -13.71
N GLY A 296 -9.83 -9.59 -13.78
CA GLY A 296 -10.98 -9.74 -12.88
C GLY A 296 -11.36 -11.19 -12.57
N LYS A 297 -11.99 -11.41 -11.41
CA LYS A 297 -12.48 -12.72 -10.89
C LYS A 297 -12.89 -13.71 -12.00
N HIS A 298 -13.54 -13.22 -13.06
CA HIS A 298 -13.87 -13.96 -14.26
C HIS A 298 -12.69 -14.61 -15.03
N LEU A 299 -11.56 -13.95 -15.27
CA LEU A 299 -10.39 -14.57 -15.93
C LEU A 299 -9.73 -15.62 -15.04
N ALA A 300 -9.68 -15.39 -13.73
CA ALA A 300 -9.23 -16.40 -12.77
C ALA A 300 -10.12 -17.65 -12.84
N ILE A 301 -11.45 -17.47 -12.80
CA ILE A 301 -12.43 -18.57 -12.94
C ILE A 301 -12.29 -19.26 -14.31
N LYS A 302 -12.13 -18.51 -15.41
CA LYS A 302 -11.90 -19.10 -16.74
C LYS A 302 -10.68 -20.01 -16.75
N LYS A 303 -9.56 -19.56 -16.17
CA LYS A 303 -8.33 -20.35 -16.06
C LYS A 303 -8.53 -21.60 -15.20
N MET A 304 -9.26 -21.48 -14.09
CA MET A 304 -9.59 -22.62 -13.23
C MET A 304 -10.44 -23.67 -13.96
N ASN A 305 -11.47 -23.22 -14.68
CA ASN A 305 -12.33 -24.09 -15.48
C ASN A 305 -11.55 -24.78 -16.62
N GLU A 306 -10.63 -24.05 -17.26
CA GLU A 306 -9.74 -24.60 -18.29
C GLU A 306 -8.82 -25.69 -17.72
N ILE A 307 -8.18 -25.42 -16.57
CA ILE A 307 -7.31 -26.41 -15.90
C ILE A 307 -8.11 -27.65 -15.51
N GLN A 308 -9.30 -27.49 -14.92
CA GLN A 308 -10.14 -28.63 -14.53
C GLN A 308 -10.57 -29.46 -15.76
N LYS A 309 -10.92 -28.81 -16.87
CA LYS A 309 -11.28 -29.49 -18.12
C LYS A 309 -10.12 -30.27 -18.74
N ASN A 310 -8.88 -29.83 -18.52
CA ASN A 310 -7.67 -30.48 -18.99
C ASN A 310 -7.19 -31.63 -18.09
N ILE A 311 -7.94 -31.97 -17.03
CA ILE A 311 -7.63 -33.07 -16.10
C ILE A 311 -8.67 -34.18 -16.24
N ASP A 312 -8.23 -35.36 -16.68
CA ASP A 312 -9.03 -36.59 -16.74
C ASP A 312 -9.21 -37.21 -15.35
N GLY A 313 -10.41 -37.73 -15.09
CA GLY A 313 -10.77 -38.40 -13.84
C GLY A 313 -10.88 -37.44 -12.64
N TRP A 314 -11.48 -36.27 -12.83
CA TRP A 314 -11.76 -35.33 -11.74
C TRP A 314 -12.70 -35.94 -10.70
N GLU A 315 -12.36 -35.79 -9.42
CA GLU A 315 -13.15 -36.29 -8.30
C GLU A 315 -13.48 -35.16 -7.30
N GLY A 316 -14.76 -35.07 -6.91
CA GLY A 316 -15.28 -34.09 -5.97
C GLY A 316 -15.75 -32.77 -6.60
N LYS A 317 -15.92 -31.74 -5.77
CA LYS A 317 -16.41 -30.41 -6.16
C LYS A 317 -15.46 -29.72 -7.15
N ASP A 318 -16.01 -28.81 -7.97
CA ASP A 318 -15.25 -28.00 -8.92
C ASP A 318 -14.21 -27.11 -8.22
N ILE A 319 -13.12 -26.79 -8.93
CA ILE A 319 -12.04 -25.95 -8.38
C ILE A 319 -12.60 -24.59 -7.96
N GLY A 320 -13.47 -23.98 -8.77
CA GLY A 320 -14.08 -22.67 -8.49
C GLY A 320 -14.98 -22.61 -7.24
N GLN A 321 -15.37 -23.77 -6.67
CA GLN A 321 -16.20 -23.80 -5.45
C GLN A 321 -15.38 -23.73 -4.16
N CYS A 322 -14.06 -23.97 -4.24
CA CYS A 322 -13.20 -24.06 -3.07
C CYS A 322 -11.88 -23.29 -3.20
N CYS A 323 -11.67 -22.63 -4.33
CA CYS A 323 -10.50 -21.82 -4.65
C CYS A 323 -10.96 -20.53 -5.34
N ASN A 324 -10.16 -19.48 -5.21
CA ASN A 324 -10.39 -18.20 -5.88
C ASN A 324 -9.24 -17.81 -6.80
N GLU A 325 -8.05 -18.38 -6.57
CA GLU A 325 -6.84 -17.95 -7.23
C GLU A 325 -5.91 -19.12 -7.59
N PHE A 326 -5.29 -19.00 -8.76
CA PHE A 326 -4.27 -19.92 -9.24
C PHE A 326 -2.86 -19.39 -8.91
N ILE A 327 -2.12 -20.11 -8.06
CA ILE A 327 -0.87 -19.64 -7.45
C ILE A 327 0.39 -20.16 -8.14
N MET A 328 0.43 -21.42 -8.60
CA MET A 328 1.64 -21.92 -9.26
C MET A 328 1.34 -23.14 -10.11
N GLU A 329 2.16 -23.37 -11.12
CA GLU A 329 2.20 -24.63 -11.86
C GLU A 329 3.65 -25.03 -12.08
N GLY A 330 3.92 -26.32 -11.96
CA GLY A 330 5.26 -26.86 -12.15
C GLY A 330 5.28 -28.38 -11.97
N THR A 331 6.49 -28.94 -11.94
CA THR A 331 6.67 -30.40 -11.85
C THR A 331 7.41 -30.74 -10.56
N LEU A 332 6.91 -31.72 -9.81
CA LEU A 332 7.59 -32.28 -8.63
C LEU A 332 7.60 -33.80 -8.67
N THR A 333 8.60 -34.40 -8.01
CA THR A 333 8.68 -35.85 -7.82
C THR A 333 8.20 -36.21 -6.42
N ARG A 334 7.11 -36.98 -6.31
CA ARG A 334 6.68 -37.56 -5.03
C ARG A 334 7.63 -38.71 -4.66
N VAL A 335 8.24 -38.66 -3.48
CA VAL A 335 9.11 -39.73 -3.00
C VAL A 335 8.30 -41.04 -2.90
N GLY A 336 8.81 -42.10 -3.53
CA GLY A 336 8.12 -43.39 -3.66
C GLY A 336 7.18 -43.53 -4.87
N ALA A 337 6.95 -42.46 -5.65
CA ALA A 337 6.17 -42.55 -6.89
C ALA A 337 7.05 -42.92 -8.11
N LYS A 338 6.50 -43.72 -9.03
CA LYS A 338 7.21 -44.19 -10.24
C LYS A 338 7.42 -43.13 -11.33
N HIS A 339 6.66 -42.03 -11.29
CA HIS A 339 6.68 -40.97 -12.32
C HIS A 339 6.57 -39.62 -11.64
N GLU A 340 7.17 -38.59 -12.25
CA GLU A 340 6.97 -37.20 -11.87
C GLU A 340 5.49 -36.80 -11.97
N ARG A 341 5.11 -35.79 -11.19
CA ARG A 341 3.76 -35.24 -11.14
C ARG A 341 3.81 -33.81 -11.64
N HIS A 342 2.89 -33.49 -12.55
CA HIS A 342 2.59 -32.11 -12.89
C HIS A 342 1.61 -31.57 -11.86
N ILE A 343 1.91 -30.42 -11.25
CA ILE A 343 1.18 -29.91 -10.10
C ILE A 343 0.60 -28.55 -10.43
N PHE A 344 -0.68 -28.39 -10.12
CA PHE A 344 -1.39 -27.12 -10.11
C PHE A 344 -1.67 -26.72 -8.66
N LEU A 345 -1.17 -25.57 -8.24
CA LEU A 345 -1.38 -24.99 -6.92
C LEU A 345 -2.37 -23.83 -7.00
N PHE A 346 -3.39 -23.90 -6.17
CA PHE A 346 -4.42 -22.90 -5.93
C PHE A 346 -4.39 -22.47 -4.47
N ASP A 347 -5.13 -21.41 -4.13
CA ASP A 347 -5.28 -20.92 -2.76
C ASP A 347 -5.87 -21.97 -1.80
N GLY A 348 -6.83 -22.77 -2.26
CA GLY A 348 -7.46 -23.82 -1.44
C GLY A 348 -6.97 -25.25 -1.70
N LEU A 349 -6.30 -25.50 -2.83
CA LEU A 349 -6.04 -26.85 -3.34
C LEU A 349 -4.64 -27.00 -3.95
N MET A 350 -4.02 -28.16 -3.75
CA MET A 350 -2.88 -28.62 -4.53
C MET A 350 -3.26 -29.91 -5.27
N ILE A 351 -3.18 -29.85 -6.60
CA ILE A 351 -3.63 -30.93 -7.49
C ILE A 351 -2.41 -31.56 -8.14
N CYS A 352 -2.24 -32.87 -7.97
CA CYS A 352 -1.13 -33.61 -8.57
C CYS A 352 -1.65 -34.53 -9.69
N CYS A 353 -1.10 -34.31 -10.87
CA CYS A 353 -1.48 -35.00 -12.09
C CYS A 353 -0.33 -35.82 -12.66
N LYS A 354 -0.67 -36.90 -13.38
CA LYS A 354 0.25 -37.58 -14.30
C LYS A 354 0.07 -36.98 -15.68
N SER A 355 1.16 -36.53 -16.31
CA SER A 355 1.13 -36.10 -17.71
C SER A 355 0.92 -37.30 -18.63
N ASN A 356 0.00 -37.16 -19.59
CA ASN A 356 -0.28 -38.10 -20.65
C ASN A 356 0.29 -37.57 -21.98
N HIS A 357 1.59 -37.25 -22.04
CA HIS A 357 2.25 -36.99 -23.33
C HIS A 357 2.45 -38.30 -24.10
N GLY A 358 1.42 -38.71 -24.85
CA GLY A 358 1.51 -39.79 -25.83
C GLY A 358 0.35 -39.73 -26.83
N PRO A 359 0.54 -40.20 -28.08
CA PRO A 359 -0.54 -40.21 -29.07
C PRO A 359 -1.74 -41.04 -28.58
N PRO A 360 -2.97 -40.65 -28.92
CA PRO A 360 -4.19 -41.27 -28.42
C PRO A 360 -4.15 -42.77 -28.69
N ARG A 361 -4.22 -43.57 -27.63
CA ARG A 361 -3.96 -45.01 -27.73
C ARG A 361 -5.05 -45.79 -28.46
N LEU A 362 -6.23 -45.22 -28.72
CA LEU A 362 -7.31 -45.87 -29.47
C LEU A 362 -8.23 -44.82 -30.13
N PRO A 363 -8.76 -45.07 -31.34
CA PRO A 363 -9.85 -44.27 -31.88
C PRO A 363 -11.09 -44.47 -30.99
N GLY A 364 -11.57 -43.40 -30.35
CA GLY A 364 -12.72 -43.44 -29.42
C GLY A 364 -12.37 -43.43 -27.93
N ALA A 365 -11.10 -43.21 -27.54
CA ALA A 365 -10.77 -42.94 -26.14
C ALA A 365 -11.40 -41.60 -25.69
N SER A 366 -12.18 -41.66 -24.62
CA SER A 366 -13.21 -40.67 -24.22
C SER A 366 -12.71 -39.36 -23.60
N SER A 367 -11.41 -39.08 -23.58
CA SER A 367 -10.88 -37.83 -22.99
C SER A 367 -9.65 -37.35 -23.74
N THR A 368 -9.70 -36.11 -24.24
CA THR A 368 -8.58 -35.39 -24.88
C THR A 368 -7.68 -34.68 -23.87
N ALA A 369 -7.89 -34.92 -22.58
CA ALA A 369 -7.19 -34.23 -21.50
C ALA A 369 -5.71 -34.65 -21.42
N GLU A 370 -4.83 -33.65 -21.32
CA GLU A 370 -3.37 -33.82 -21.26
C GLU A 370 -2.89 -34.41 -19.92
N TYR A 371 -3.69 -34.26 -18.88
CA TYR A 371 -3.35 -34.66 -17.51
C TYR A 371 -4.36 -35.67 -16.99
N ARG A 372 -3.90 -36.59 -16.13
CA ARG A 372 -4.77 -37.47 -15.35
C ARG A 372 -4.59 -37.22 -13.86
N LEU A 373 -5.69 -36.99 -13.15
CA LEU A 373 -5.67 -36.77 -11.70
C LEU A 373 -5.05 -37.99 -10.99
N LYS A 374 -4.18 -37.71 -10.01
CA LYS A 374 -3.60 -38.73 -9.13
C LYS A 374 -3.93 -38.47 -7.68
N GLU A 375 -3.65 -37.26 -7.21
CA GLU A 375 -3.83 -36.87 -5.82
C GLU A 375 -4.39 -35.44 -5.78
N LYS A 376 -5.21 -35.17 -4.77
CA LYS A 376 -5.78 -33.85 -4.47
C LYS A 376 -5.59 -33.60 -2.99
N PHE A 377 -4.94 -32.49 -2.66
CA PHE A 377 -4.69 -32.08 -1.28
C PHE A 377 -5.42 -30.77 -1.02
N PHE A 378 -6.18 -30.73 0.07
CA PHE A 378 -6.74 -29.49 0.59
C PHE A 378 -5.65 -28.77 1.38
N MET A 379 -5.36 -27.52 1.02
CA MET A 379 -4.27 -26.75 1.63
C MET A 379 -4.61 -26.20 3.02
N ARG A 380 -5.87 -26.39 3.44
CA ARG A 380 -6.37 -26.05 4.78
C ARG A 380 -5.74 -26.98 5.81
N LYS A 381 -5.15 -26.40 6.87
CA LYS A 381 -4.52 -27.13 7.99
C LYS A 381 -3.31 -28.03 7.62
N VAL A 382 -2.70 -27.81 6.46
CA VAL A 382 -1.41 -28.44 6.11
C VAL A 382 -0.27 -27.74 6.85
N GLN A 383 0.68 -28.52 7.37
CA GLN A 383 1.99 -28.04 7.79
C GLN A 383 3.04 -28.40 6.73
N ILE A 384 3.77 -27.40 6.26
CA ILE A 384 4.90 -27.58 5.34
C ILE A 384 6.19 -27.53 6.15
N ASN A 385 6.99 -28.59 6.04
CA ASN A 385 8.28 -28.68 6.70
C ASN A 385 9.41 -28.82 5.68
N ASP A 386 10.47 -28.04 5.87
CA ASP A 386 11.67 -28.19 5.04
C ASP A 386 12.42 -29.48 5.38
N LYS A 387 12.93 -30.19 4.37
CA LYS A 387 13.73 -31.39 4.56
C LYS A 387 15.13 -31.19 4.01
N ASP A 388 16.10 -31.55 4.83
CA ASP A 388 17.49 -31.67 4.42
C ASP A 388 17.67 -32.78 3.38
N ASP A 389 18.66 -32.61 2.52
CA ASP A 389 19.00 -33.57 1.49
C ASP A 389 19.43 -34.90 2.12
N LYS A 390 18.81 -36.01 1.67
CA LYS A 390 19.15 -37.35 2.13
C LYS A 390 19.83 -38.13 1.01
N GLU A 391 21.09 -38.48 1.25
CA GLU A 391 21.92 -39.16 0.26
C GLU A 391 21.27 -40.47 -0.23
N GLY A 392 21.12 -40.60 -1.55
CA GLY A 392 20.51 -41.77 -2.20
C GLY A 392 18.98 -41.82 -2.22
N GLU A 393 18.27 -40.90 -1.58
CA GLU A 393 16.80 -40.89 -1.56
C GLU A 393 16.19 -39.67 -2.27
N TYR A 394 16.51 -38.45 -1.82
CA TYR A 394 15.96 -37.22 -2.38
C TYR A 394 16.87 -36.02 -2.11
N ARG A 395 16.81 -35.04 -3.03
CA ARG A 395 17.40 -33.71 -2.86
C ARG A 395 16.35 -32.64 -3.13
N HIS A 396 16.54 -31.48 -2.53
CA HIS A 396 15.64 -30.33 -2.68
C HIS A 396 14.18 -30.68 -2.33
N ALA A 397 13.99 -31.35 -1.21
CA ALA A 397 12.68 -31.87 -0.80
C ALA A 397 12.02 -31.04 0.30
N PHE A 398 10.70 -31.15 0.37
CA PHE A 398 9.87 -30.64 1.46
C PHE A 398 8.76 -31.65 1.78
N GLU A 399 8.28 -31.61 3.01
CA GLU A 399 7.24 -32.50 3.54
C GLU A 399 5.93 -31.73 3.75
N ILE A 400 4.85 -32.33 3.27
CA ILE A 400 3.47 -31.86 3.47
C ILE A 400 2.82 -32.82 4.48
N ILE A 401 2.51 -32.32 5.67
CA ILE A 401 1.81 -33.07 6.71
C ILE A 401 0.32 -32.73 6.64
N LEU A 402 -0.50 -33.75 6.41
CA LEU A 402 -1.96 -33.65 6.34
C LEU A 402 -2.57 -33.73 7.74
N LYS A 403 -3.82 -33.30 7.88
CA LYS A 403 -4.58 -33.28 9.15
C LYS A 403 -4.61 -34.65 9.85
N ASP A 404 -4.65 -35.73 9.08
CA ASP A 404 -4.74 -37.10 9.60
C ASP A 404 -3.39 -37.67 10.09
N GLY A 405 -2.34 -36.85 10.12
CA GLY A 405 -0.97 -37.24 10.48
C GLY A 405 -0.19 -37.91 9.35
N ASN A 406 -0.83 -38.18 8.21
CA ASN A 406 -0.16 -38.68 7.01
C ASN A 406 0.74 -37.59 6.42
N SER A 407 2.00 -37.93 6.10
CA SER A 407 2.92 -37.01 5.43
C SER A 407 3.30 -37.47 4.03
N VAL A 408 3.52 -36.51 3.14
CA VAL A 408 3.94 -36.73 1.76
C VAL A 408 5.16 -35.87 1.47
N VAL A 409 6.22 -36.49 0.96
CA VAL A 409 7.46 -35.79 0.61
C VAL A 409 7.52 -35.56 -0.90
N PHE A 410 7.77 -34.31 -1.28
CA PHE A 410 7.98 -33.89 -2.66
C PHE A 410 9.41 -33.40 -2.85
N ALA A 411 10.03 -33.74 -3.98
CA ALA A 411 11.37 -33.33 -4.37
C ALA A 411 11.31 -32.52 -5.67
N ALA A 412 11.95 -31.35 -5.66
CA ALA A 412 12.11 -30.48 -6.83
C ALA A 412 13.37 -30.85 -7.64
N LYS A 413 13.46 -30.39 -8.90
CA LYS A 413 14.63 -30.69 -9.75
C LYS A 413 15.84 -29.83 -9.39
N SER A 414 15.61 -28.67 -8.77
CA SER A 414 16.65 -27.73 -8.35
C SER A 414 16.27 -27.01 -7.05
N ALA A 415 17.26 -26.43 -6.39
CA ALA A 415 17.05 -25.56 -5.24
C ALA A 415 16.18 -24.32 -5.58
N GLU A 416 16.31 -23.79 -6.80
CA GLU A 416 15.48 -22.68 -7.28
C GLU A 416 14.00 -23.08 -7.34
N GLU A 417 13.68 -24.22 -7.95
CA GLU A 417 12.31 -24.73 -7.98
C GLU A 417 11.78 -24.99 -6.57
N LYS A 418 12.58 -25.60 -5.69
CA LYS A 418 12.22 -25.80 -4.27
C LYS A 418 11.90 -24.47 -3.60
N ASN A 419 12.75 -23.46 -3.76
CA ASN A 419 12.54 -22.13 -3.21
C ASN A 419 11.23 -21.53 -3.71
N GLY A 420 10.90 -21.72 -4.99
CA GLY A 420 9.64 -21.23 -5.54
C GLY A 420 8.40 -21.91 -4.98
N TRP A 421 8.43 -23.24 -4.86
CA TRP A 421 7.37 -24.01 -4.22
C TRP A 421 7.22 -23.63 -2.74
N MET A 422 8.31 -23.63 -1.98
CA MET A 422 8.31 -23.26 -0.57
C MET A 422 7.78 -21.84 -0.36
N ALA A 423 8.21 -20.88 -1.18
CA ALA A 423 7.71 -19.52 -1.04
C ALA A 423 6.19 -19.42 -1.25
N ALA A 424 5.63 -20.11 -2.25
CA ALA A 424 4.20 -20.13 -2.51
C ALA A 424 3.41 -20.83 -1.38
N LEU A 425 3.90 -21.99 -0.94
CA LEU A 425 3.29 -22.83 0.09
C LEU A 425 3.33 -22.17 1.48
N ILE A 426 4.49 -21.63 1.88
CA ILE A 426 4.68 -20.92 3.15
C ILE A 426 3.90 -19.60 3.15
N SER A 427 3.89 -18.86 2.04
CA SER A 427 3.04 -17.67 1.92
C SER A 427 1.57 -18.02 2.12
N LEU A 428 1.07 -19.08 1.49
CA LEU A 428 -0.30 -19.53 1.69
C LEU A 428 -0.60 -19.88 3.15
N GLN A 429 0.33 -20.58 3.81
CA GLN A 429 0.14 -21.03 5.18
C GLN A 429 0.21 -19.89 6.20
N TYR A 430 1.11 -18.93 6.03
CA TYR A 430 1.43 -17.91 7.06
C TYR A 430 1.00 -16.49 6.68
N ARG A 431 0.40 -16.26 5.52
CA ARG A 431 -0.08 -14.91 5.11
C ARG A 431 -0.97 -14.28 6.17
N SER A 432 -1.99 -14.99 6.67
CA SER A 432 -2.89 -14.40 7.67
C SER A 432 -2.18 -14.11 9.00
N THR A 433 -1.20 -14.92 9.38
CA THR A 433 -0.39 -14.70 10.59
C THR A 433 0.46 -13.44 10.44
N LEU A 434 1.16 -13.30 9.31
CA LEU A 434 2.00 -12.13 9.00
C LEU A 434 1.18 -10.83 8.92
N GLU A 435 -0.01 -10.89 8.31
CA GLU A 435 -0.93 -9.74 8.24
C GLU A 435 -1.44 -9.33 9.63
N ARG A 436 -1.79 -10.30 10.50
CA ARG A 436 -2.20 -10.01 11.89
C ARG A 436 -1.07 -9.43 12.73
N MET A 437 0.17 -9.90 12.53
CA MET A 437 1.35 -9.32 13.17
C MET A 437 1.55 -7.87 12.74
N LEU A 438 1.47 -7.58 11.44
CA LEU A 438 1.57 -6.22 10.91
C LEU A 438 0.48 -5.32 11.51
N ASP A 439 -0.76 -5.80 11.48
CA ASP A 439 -1.91 -5.08 12.01
C ASP A 439 -1.78 -4.76 13.51
N THR A 440 -1.12 -5.63 14.27
CA THR A 440 -0.82 -5.40 15.69
C THR A 440 0.30 -4.39 15.86
N ALA A 441 1.36 -4.47 15.06
CA ALA A 441 2.47 -3.52 15.09
C ALA A 441 2.02 -2.09 14.75
N MET A 442 1.20 -1.94 13.70
CA MET A 442 0.67 -0.63 13.29
C MET A 442 -0.26 -0.02 14.35
N LEU A 443 -1.12 -0.84 14.98
CA LEU A 443 -2.00 -0.36 16.05
C LEU A 443 -1.23 0.04 17.31
N GLN A 444 -0.15 -0.68 17.63
CA GLN A 444 0.71 -0.33 18.75
C GLN A 444 1.40 1.02 18.51
N GLU A 445 1.90 1.25 17.30
CA GLU A 445 2.47 2.55 16.90
C GLU A 445 1.42 3.65 17.00
N GLU A 446 0.23 3.51 16.39
CA GLU A 446 -0.84 4.51 16.50
C GLU A 446 -1.18 4.87 17.96
N LYS A 447 -1.11 3.89 18.88
CA LYS A 447 -1.39 4.10 20.30
C LYS A 447 -0.26 4.80 21.06
N GLU A 448 0.99 4.41 20.81
CA GLU A 448 2.17 5.04 21.43
C GLU A 448 2.35 6.50 20.99
N GLU A 449 1.76 6.83 19.86
CA GLU A 449 2.17 7.95 19.04
C GLU A 449 0.97 8.91 18.81
N GLN A 450 -0.10 8.77 19.62
CA GLN A 450 -1.29 9.64 19.66
C GLN A 450 -0.90 11.12 19.82
N MET A 451 -1.26 11.91 18.82
CA MET A 451 -0.94 13.34 18.75
C MET A 451 -1.66 14.15 19.84
N ARG A 452 -0.92 15.06 20.47
CA ARG A 452 -1.48 16.05 21.40
C ARG A 452 -1.84 17.32 20.64
N LEU A 453 -3.11 17.68 20.67
CA LEU A 453 -3.58 18.96 20.11
C LEU A 453 -3.19 20.12 21.03
N PRO A 454 -3.03 21.35 20.49
CA PRO A 454 -2.89 22.55 21.30
C PRO A 454 -4.07 22.69 22.27
N GLY A 455 -3.83 23.27 23.45
CA GLY A 455 -4.92 23.56 24.39
C GLY A 455 -5.92 24.57 23.81
N ALA A 456 -7.20 24.41 24.12
CA ALA A 456 -8.28 25.29 23.64
C ALA A 456 -8.07 26.78 24.01
N GLU A 457 -7.29 27.04 25.05
CA GLU A 457 -6.89 28.39 25.50
C GLU A 457 -6.06 29.15 24.45
N VAL A 458 -5.29 28.42 23.65
CA VAL A 458 -4.34 28.99 22.66
C VAL A 458 -4.89 28.83 21.24
N TYR A 459 -5.70 27.81 20.99
CA TYR A 459 -6.28 27.53 19.68
C TYR A 459 -7.75 27.13 19.83
N ARG A 460 -8.67 28.05 19.51
CA ARG A 460 -10.10 27.91 19.80
C ARG A 460 -10.76 26.71 19.11
N PHE A 461 -10.22 26.28 17.97
CA PHE A 461 -10.69 25.09 17.25
C PHE A 461 -10.24 23.76 17.86
N ALA A 462 -9.52 23.76 18.98
CA ALA A 462 -9.19 22.56 19.74
C ALA A 462 -10.19 22.24 20.86
N GLU A 463 -11.23 23.06 21.04
CA GLU A 463 -12.31 22.76 21.99
C GLU A 463 -12.96 21.40 21.63
N PRO A 464 -13.12 20.46 22.59
CA PRO A 464 -13.77 19.18 22.30
C PRO A 464 -15.22 19.33 21.82
N ASP A 465 -15.69 18.37 21.03
CA ASP A 465 -17.10 18.33 20.64
C ASP A 465 -18.00 18.06 21.85
N SER A 466 -19.13 18.74 21.90
CA SER A 466 -20.22 18.54 22.86
C SER A 466 -21.56 18.82 22.20
N GLU A 467 -22.66 18.35 22.82
CA GLU A 467 -24.02 18.64 22.34
C GLU A 467 -24.34 20.15 22.32
N GLU A 468 -23.56 20.98 23.03
CA GLU A 468 -23.73 22.43 23.08
C GLU A 468 -23.07 23.15 21.89
N ASN A 469 -22.01 22.58 21.30
CA ASN A 469 -21.20 23.25 20.27
C ASN A 469 -21.32 22.63 18.86
N VAL A 470 -21.68 21.34 18.74
CA VAL A 470 -21.95 20.66 17.46
C VAL A 470 -22.98 19.55 17.62
N VAL A 471 -23.89 19.44 16.65
CA VAL A 471 -24.94 18.41 16.61
C VAL A 471 -24.88 17.70 15.28
N PHE A 472 -24.79 16.37 15.31
CA PHE A 472 -24.77 15.51 14.13
C PHE A 472 -26.15 14.91 13.84
N GLU A 473 -26.40 14.54 12.59
CA GLU A 473 -27.64 13.91 12.17
C GLU A 473 -27.56 12.38 12.32
N GLU A 474 -28.30 11.82 13.28
CA GLU A 474 -28.25 10.38 13.59
C GLU A 474 -28.98 9.49 12.56
N ASN A 475 -29.92 10.05 11.78
CA ASN A 475 -30.82 9.29 10.90
C ASN A 475 -30.38 9.29 9.42
N VAL A 476 -29.27 9.94 9.08
CA VAL A 476 -28.74 9.97 7.72
C VAL A 476 -27.36 9.33 7.74
N GLN A 477 -27.30 8.02 7.47
CA GLN A 477 -26.03 7.38 7.13
C GLN A 477 -25.59 7.93 5.77
N SER A 478 -24.57 8.78 5.78
CA SER A 478 -23.92 9.17 4.53
C SER A 478 -23.37 7.92 3.84
N LYS A 479 -23.55 7.82 2.52
CA LYS A 479 -22.95 6.73 1.73
C LYS A 479 -21.41 6.69 1.85
N SER A 480 -20.80 7.77 2.31
CA SER A 480 -19.36 7.95 2.49
C SER A 480 -18.85 7.68 3.91
N GLY A 481 -19.72 7.45 4.90
CA GLY A 481 -19.32 7.29 6.31
C GLY A 481 -18.86 8.60 7.00
N ILE A 482 -18.97 9.74 6.32
CA ILE A 482 -18.66 11.07 6.87
C ILE A 482 -19.82 11.58 7.74
N PRO A 483 -19.57 12.07 8.97
CA PRO A 483 -20.61 12.66 9.83
C PRO A 483 -21.30 13.87 9.19
N ILE A 484 -22.63 13.86 9.13
CA ILE A 484 -23.44 14.99 8.64
C ILE A 484 -23.78 15.92 9.80
N ILE A 485 -23.46 17.20 9.64
CA ILE A 485 -23.68 18.23 10.65
C ILE A 485 -25.08 18.79 10.50
N LYS A 486 -25.86 18.71 11.58
CA LYS A 486 -27.20 19.29 11.67
C LYS A 486 -27.15 20.75 12.11
N ALA A 487 -26.30 21.05 13.10
CA ALA A 487 -26.08 22.40 13.62
C ALA A 487 -24.72 22.49 14.33
N GLY A 488 -24.21 23.70 14.52
CA GLY A 488 -23.01 23.95 15.30
C GLY A 488 -22.69 25.43 15.40
N THR A 489 -21.78 25.80 16.29
CA THR A 489 -21.23 27.16 16.34
C THR A 489 -20.42 27.45 15.08
N VAL A 490 -20.22 28.73 14.74
CA VAL A 490 -19.42 29.11 13.56
C VAL A 490 -18.02 28.50 13.63
N LEU A 491 -17.41 28.45 14.83
CA LEU A 491 -16.12 27.80 15.06
C LEU A 491 -16.15 26.32 14.67
N LYS A 492 -17.13 25.56 15.17
CA LYS A 492 -17.25 24.13 14.88
C LYS A 492 -17.60 23.86 13.41
N LEU A 493 -18.36 24.75 12.77
CA LEU A 493 -18.62 24.66 11.33
C LEU A 493 -17.33 24.87 10.52
N ILE A 494 -16.48 25.83 10.87
CA ILE A 494 -15.19 26.06 10.19
C ILE A 494 -14.18 24.95 10.49
N GLU A 495 -14.16 24.43 11.73
CA GLU A 495 -13.37 23.24 12.08
C GLU A 495 -13.75 22.07 11.18
N ARG A 496 -15.05 21.81 11.01
CA ARG A 496 -15.55 20.72 10.17
C ARG A 496 -15.40 20.98 8.68
N LEU A 497 -15.46 22.25 8.27
CA LEU A 497 -15.16 22.69 6.91
C LEU A 497 -13.73 22.34 6.51
N THR A 498 -12.81 22.36 7.47
CA THR A 498 -11.37 22.16 7.25
C THR A 498 -10.80 20.91 7.90
N PHE A 499 -11.67 20.00 8.37
CA PHE A 499 -11.39 18.62 8.81
C PHE A 499 -10.07 18.43 9.56
N HIS A 500 -9.53 17.23 9.58
CA HIS A 500 -8.11 16.90 9.45
C HIS A 500 -8.10 15.42 9.06
N MET A 501 -9.00 14.66 9.68
CA MET A 501 -9.28 13.25 9.36
C MET A 501 -10.01 13.01 8.03
N TYR A 502 -10.86 13.94 7.58
CA TYR A 502 -11.64 13.78 6.34
C TYR A 502 -11.98 15.13 5.72
N ALA A 503 -12.27 15.10 4.42
CA ALA A 503 -12.75 16.23 3.64
C ALA A 503 -14.19 16.00 3.18
N ASP A 504 -14.99 17.08 3.12
CA ASP A 504 -16.34 17.04 2.58
C ASP A 504 -16.56 18.18 1.56
N PRO A 505 -16.31 17.90 0.26
CA PRO A 505 -16.53 18.88 -0.80
C PRO A 505 -17.98 19.39 -0.87
N ASN A 506 -18.96 18.57 -0.47
CA ASN A 506 -20.36 18.99 -0.46
C ASN A 506 -20.64 20.00 0.66
N PHE A 507 -20.02 19.79 1.82
CA PHE A 507 -20.09 20.75 2.91
C PHE A 507 -19.43 22.07 2.54
N VAL A 508 -18.27 22.06 1.86
CA VAL A 508 -17.62 23.29 1.36
C VAL A 508 -18.55 24.08 0.44
N ARG A 509 -19.14 23.43 -0.58
CA ARG A 509 -20.08 24.07 -1.50
C ARG A 509 -21.30 24.65 -0.78
N THR A 510 -21.88 23.88 0.12
CA THR A 510 -23.08 24.27 0.89
C THR A 510 -22.77 25.45 1.81
N PHE A 511 -21.65 25.40 2.52
CA PHE A 511 -21.21 26.47 3.43
C PHE A 511 -20.95 27.76 2.66
N LEU A 512 -20.10 27.75 1.62
CA LEU A 512 -19.77 28.95 0.83
C LEU A 512 -21.00 29.58 0.14
N THR A 513 -22.01 28.77 -0.18
CA THR A 513 -23.28 29.26 -0.73
C THR A 513 -24.15 29.95 0.32
N THR A 514 -24.14 29.50 1.58
CA THR A 514 -25.17 29.86 2.58
C THR A 514 -24.65 30.64 3.80
N TYR A 515 -23.34 30.71 4.02
CA TYR A 515 -22.74 31.26 5.25
C TYR A 515 -23.15 32.71 5.54
N ARG A 516 -23.40 33.51 4.51
CA ARG A 516 -23.79 34.93 4.61
C ARG A 516 -25.06 35.17 5.44
N SER A 517 -25.85 34.13 5.66
CA SER A 517 -27.03 34.18 6.54
C SER A 517 -26.70 34.22 8.03
N PHE A 518 -25.51 33.77 8.44
CA PHE A 518 -25.11 33.63 9.84
C PHE A 518 -23.67 34.09 10.16
N CYS A 519 -22.84 34.40 9.16
CA CYS A 519 -21.46 34.88 9.33
C CYS A 519 -21.13 35.91 8.24
N LYS A 520 -20.42 36.98 8.58
CA LYS A 520 -20.04 38.03 7.61
C LYS A 520 -18.79 37.62 6.82
N PRO A 521 -18.60 38.09 5.56
CA PRO A 521 -17.42 37.79 4.76
C PRO A 521 -16.09 38.05 5.49
N ARG A 522 -15.89 39.24 6.08
CA ARG A 522 -14.65 39.55 6.81
C ARG A 522 -14.42 38.65 8.02
N GLU A 523 -15.49 38.40 8.79
CA GLU A 523 -15.43 37.51 9.95
C GLU A 523 -15.07 36.07 9.54
N LEU A 524 -15.57 35.60 8.39
CA LEU A 524 -15.17 34.30 7.84
C LEU A 524 -13.68 34.27 7.48
N LEU A 525 -13.16 35.33 6.85
CA LEU A 525 -11.74 35.42 6.52
C LEU A 525 -10.87 35.40 7.79
N ASP A 526 -11.22 36.22 8.79
CA ASP A 526 -10.51 36.25 10.08
C ASP A 526 -10.45 34.87 10.74
N LEU A 527 -11.58 34.14 10.75
CA LEU A 527 -11.66 32.79 11.33
C LEU A 527 -10.91 31.74 10.52
N LEU A 528 -10.83 31.88 9.20
CA LEU A 528 -10.02 30.99 8.35
C LEU A 528 -8.53 31.24 8.55
N ILE A 529 -8.11 32.50 8.70
CA ILE A 529 -6.72 32.84 9.05
C ILE A 529 -6.37 32.28 10.43
N GLU A 530 -7.23 32.47 11.43
CA GLU A 530 -7.06 31.87 12.76
C GLU A 530 -6.97 30.33 12.68
N ARG A 531 -7.79 29.69 11.84
CA ARG A 531 -7.75 28.25 11.62
C ARG A 531 -6.42 27.81 10.99
N PHE A 532 -5.84 28.61 10.10
CA PHE A 532 -4.59 28.34 9.39
C PHE A 532 -3.35 28.45 10.29
N GLU A 533 -3.33 29.43 11.20
CA GLU A 533 -2.22 29.72 12.10
C GLU A 533 -2.21 28.79 13.33
N ILE A 534 -1.90 27.51 13.12
CA ILE A 534 -1.89 26.49 14.18
C ILE A 534 -0.62 26.61 15.04
N PRO A 535 -0.74 26.83 16.37
CA PRO A 535 0.41 26.88 17.26
C PRO A 535 1.09 25.51 17.41
N GLU A 536 2.43 25.48 17.35
CA GLU A 536 3.18 24.23 17.55
C GLU A 536 3.20 23.79 19.02
N PRO A 537 3.08 22.48 19.30
CA PRO A 537 3.19 21.97 20.66
C PRO A 537 4.61 22.18 21.20
N LYS A 538 4.71 22.75 22.40
CA LYS A 538 5.99 22.91 23.09
C LYS A 538 6.53 21.53 23.52
N PRO A 539 7.82 21.23 23.32
CA PRO A 539 8.39 19.95 23.75
C PRO A 539 8.27 19.80 25.27
N ALA A 540 7.80 18.62 25.72
CA ALA A 540 7.47 18.35 27.12
C ALA A 540 8.68 18.46 28.07
N ASP A 541 9.90 18.33 27.55
CA ASP A 541 11.16 18.31 28.33
C ASP A 541 12.09 19.51 28.02
N ALA A 542 11.54 20.70 27.75
CA ALA A 542 12.34 21.92 27.69
C ALA A 542 12.70 22.45 29.09
N ASN A 543 13.48 21.68 29.85
CA ASN A 543 14.37 22.29 30.85
C ASN A 543 15.45 23.05 30.08
N GLN A 544 15.29 24.36 30.06
CA GLN A 544 16.23 25.39 29.61
C GLN A 544 17.68 24.89 29.49
N THR A 545 18.10 24.52 28.28
CA THR A 545 19.51 24.56 27.91
C THR A 545 19.58 25.41 26.66
N GLU A 546 19.86 26.70 26.86
CA GLU A 546 20.14 27.65 25.79
C GLU A 546 21.34 27.17 24.98
N GLY A 547 21.23 27.18 23.65
CA GLY A 547 22.41 27.14 22.76
C GLY A 547 22.54 25.94 21.83
N GLY A 548 21.45 25.46 21.25
CA GLY A 548 21.51 24.62 20.04
C GLY A 548 20.13 24.44 19.42
N GLU A 549 19.98 24.78 18.15
CA GLU A 549 18.81 24.38 17.35
C GLU A 549 18.74 22.85 17.34
N GLN A 550 17.94 22.28 18.25
CA GLN A 550 17.63 20.85 18.17
C GLN A 550 16.63 20.64 17.03
N PRO A 551 16.83 19.62 16.18
CA PRO A 551 15.86 19.31 15.13
C PRO A 551 14.48 19.06 15.76
N PRO A 552 13.38 19.45 15.08
CA PRO A 552 12.04 19.24 15.59
C PRO A 552 11.84 17.76 15.95
N SER A 553 11.30 17.50 17.14
CA SER A 553 11.06 16.13 17.60
C SER A 553 10.16 15.37 16.62
N ALA A 554 10.28 14.05 16.58
CA ALA A 554 9.45 13.20 15.72
C ALA A 554 7.95 13.47 15.91
N GLU A 555 7.53 13.78 17.14
CA GLU A 555 6.18 14.20 17.50
C GLU A 555 5.73 15.48 16.78
N VAL A 556 6.60 16.51 16.74
CA VAL A 556 6.30 17.77 16.04
C VAL A 556 6.22 17.57 14.53
N LYS A 557 7.14 16.78 13.95
CA LYS A 557 7.09 16.45 12.51
C LYS A 557 5.78 15.73 12.15
N ARG A 558 5.33 14.81 13.01
CA ARG A 558 4.06 14.09 12.84
C ARG A 558 2.86 15.01 12.96
N PHE A 559 2.81 15.85 14.01
CA PHE A 559 1.74 16.83 14.20
C PHE A 559 1.60 17.76 12.98
N ARG A 560 2.74 18.24 12.44
CA ARG A 560 2.73 19.04 11.21
C ARG A 560 2.11 18.29 10.03
N LYS A 561 2.50 17.03 9.85
CA LYS A 561 2.07 16.22 8.71
C LYS A 561 0.61 15.76 8.78
N GLU A 562 0.16 15.29 9.93
CA GLU A 562 -1.17 14.66 10.07
C GLU A 562 -2.27 15.63 10.53
N PHE A 563 -1.91 16.78 11.10
CA PHE A 563 -2.88 17.78 11.55
C PHE A 563 -2.71 19.12 10.82
N VAL A 564 -1.52 19.74 10.88
CA VAL A 564 -1.32 21.09 10.35
C VAL A 564 -1.51 21.13 8.83
N GLN A 565 -0.85 20.24 8.08
CA GLN A 565 -0.90 20.20 6.63
C GLN A 565 -2.33 19.97 6.10
N PRO A 566 -3.11 18.96 6.55
CA PRO A 566 -4.49 18.79 6.10
C PRO A 566 -5.40 19.99 6.39
N VAL A 567 -5.25 20.62 7.57
CA VAL A 567 -6.06 21.78 7.94
C VAL A 567 -5.71 22.98 7.06
N GLN A 568 -4.43 23.28 6.92
CA GLN A 568 -3.95 24.41 6.11
C GLN A 568 -4.32 24.24 4.63
N LEU A 569 -4.13 23.04 4.08
CA LEU A 569 -4.51 22.72 2.71
C LEU A 569 -6.01 22.93 2.48
N ARG A 570 -6.85 22.49 3.42
CA ARG A 570 -8.31 22.68 3.34
C ARG A 570 -8.74 24.13 3.51
N VAL A 571 -8.08 24.91 4.37
CA VAL A 571 -8.32 26.37 4.45
C VAL A 571 -8.03 27.00 3.09
N LEU A 572 -6.88 26.70 2.48
CA LEU A 572 -6.54 27.20 1.15
C LEU A 572 -7.55 26.72 0.09
N ASN A 573 -8.06 25.49 0.21
CA ASN A 573 -9.11 24.97 -0.68
C ASN A 573 -10.40 25.77 -0.59
N VAL A 574 -10.83 26.10 0.63
CA VAL A 574 -12.00 26.95 0.86
C VAL A 574 -11.78 28.33 0.25
N CYS A 575 -10.61 28.94 0.46
CA CYS A 575 -10.26 30.23 -0.14
C CYS A 575 -10.27 30.18 -1.67
N ARG A 576 -9.72 29.11 -2.27
CA ARG A 576 -9.74 28.87 -3.71
C ARG A 576 -11.16 28.85 -4.26
N HIS A 577 -12.05 28.03 -3.66
CA HIS A 577 -13.45 27.93 -4.07
C HIS A 577 -14.23 29.23 -3.85
N TRP A 578 -13.91 29.97 -2.79
CA TRP A 578 -14.53 31.26 -2.50
C TRP A 578 -14.19 32.29 -3.59
N VAL A 579 -12.92 32.41 -3.97
CA VAL A 579 -12.50 33.32 -5.04
C VAL A 579 -13.06 32.88 -6.39
N GLU A 580 -13.09 31.58 -6.69
CA GLU A 580 -13.51 31.05 -7.99
C GLU A 580 -15.02 31.20 -8.24
N HIS A 581 -15.86 30.84 -7.26
CA HIS A 581 -17.32 30.75 -7.45
C HIS A 581 -18.11 31.86 -6.75
N HIS A 582 -17.48 32.57 -5.83
CA HIS A 582 -18.14 33.56 -4.98
C HIS A 582 -17.42 34.93 -5.02
N PHE A 583 -16.78 35.24 -6.16
CA PHE A 583 -15.99 36.47 -6.36
C PHE A 583 -16.74 37.77 -6.05
N TYR A 584 -18.07 37.76 -6.19
CA TYR A 584 -18.94 38.90 -5.90
C TYR A 584 -18.85 39.43 -4.46
N ASP A 585 -18.36 38.64 -3.49
CA ASP A 585 -18.08 39.16 -2.14
C ASP A 585 -16.90 40.14 -2.15
N PHE A 586 -15.84 39.80 -2.89
CA PHE A 586 -14.63 40.59 -3.04
C PHE A 586 -14.85 41.83 -3.93
N GLU A 587 -15.70 41.71 -4.96
CA GLU A 587 -16.11 42.87 -5.77
C GLU A 587 -16.87 43.92 -4.95
N ARG A 588 -17.64 43.49 -3.95
CA ARG A 588 -18.46 44.36 -3.10
C ARG A 588 -17.65 44.99 -1.96
N ASP A 589 -16.55 44.36 -1.56
CA ASP A 589 -15.71 44.80 -0.45
C ASP A 589 -14.22 44.75 -0.84
N PRO A 590 -13.66 45.87 -1.35
CA PRO A 590 -12.26 45.92 -1.76
C PRO A 590 -11.25 45.65 -0.63
N LEU A 591 -11.63 45.90 0.63
CA LEU A 591 -10.76 45.61 1.77
C LEU A 591 -10.67 44.10 2.02
N LEU A 592 -11.77 43.35 1.83
CA LEU A 592 -11.76 41.89 1.91
C LEU A 592 -10.82 41.28 0.87
N LEU A 593 -10.78 41.85 -0.34
CA LEU A 593 -9.85 41.42 -1.38
C LEU A 593 -8.40 41.68 -0.98
N SER A 594 -8.09 42.87 -0.47
CA SER A 594 -6.75 43.22 0.01
C SER A 594 -6.28 42.29 1.13
N GLU A 595 -7.15 42.02 2.12
CA GLU A 595 -6.84 41.12 3.23
C GLU A 595 -6.60 39.68 2.75
N MET A 596 -7.37 39.20 1.76
CA MET A 596 -7.16 37.89 1.14
C MET A 596 -5.82 37.84 0.39
N GLU A 597 -5.47 38.87 -0.38
CA GLU A 597 -4.19 38.95 -1.09
C GLU A 597 -3.00 38.98 -0.12
N ASP A 598 -3.09 39.76 0.95
CA ASP A 598 -2.07 39.85 2.00
C ASP A 598 -1.89 38.51 2.73
N PHE A 599 -2.99 37.83 3.06
CA PHE A 599 -2.95 36.49 3.64
C PHE A 599 -2.24 35.50 2.71
N ILE A 600 -2.64 35.40 1.44
CA ILE A 600 -2.01 34.48 0.49
C ILE A 600 -0.53 34.82 0.27
N ALA A 601 -0.15 36.10 0.29
CA ALA A 601 1.25 36.52 0.20
C ALA A 601 2.07 36.07 1.42
N SER A 602 1.50 36.15 2.63
CA SER A 602 2.17 35.73 3.88
C SER A 602 2.48 34.22 3.89
N VAL A 603 1.59 33.40 3.32
CA VAL A 603 1.78 31.93 3.21
C VAL A 603 2.97 31.59 2.32
N LYS A 604 3.20 32.34 1.24
CA LYS A 604 4.32 32.11 0.30
C LYS A 604 5.69 32.34 0.92
N VAL A 605 5.80 33.28 1.87
CA VAL A 605 7.07 33.62 2.54
C VAL A 605 7.44 32.53 3.56
N ASN A 606 6.48 32.04 4.33
CA ASN A 606 6.73 31.04 5.37
C ASN A 606 7.18 29.66 4.84
N HIS A 607 6.83 29.30 3.60
CA HIS A 607 7.32 28.06 2.97
C HIS A 607 8.78 28.14 2.47
N GLN A 608 9.33 29.34 2.23
CA GLN A 608 10.74 29.51 1.83
C GLN A 608 11.72 29.48 3.02
N ASP A 609 11.22 29.68 4.25
CA ASP A 609 12.03 29.77 5.47
C ASP A 609 12.17 28.44 6.26
N HIS A 610 11.67 27.31 5.73
CA HIS A 610 12.08 26.01 6.26
C HIS A 610 13.51 25.71 5.79
N PRO A 611 14.47 25.46 6.71
CA PRO A 611 15.85 25.20 6.31
C PRO A 611 15.88 23.93 5.47
N LYS A 612 16.27 24.09 4.20
CA LYS A 612 16.76 22.99 3.36
C LYS A 612 17.88 22.32 4.15
N GLU A 613 17.64 21.09 4.61
CA GLU A 613 18.70 20.26 5.21
C GLU A 613 19.90 20.26 4.25
N GLU A 614 21.08 20.55 4.80
CA GLU A 614 22.31 20.84 4.05
C GLU A 614 22.65 19.74 3.01
N ALA A 615 22.29 19.98 1.75
CA ALA A 615 22.99 19.39 0.63
C ALA A 615 24.37 20.08 0.52
N GLY A 616 25.44 19.27 0.46
CA GLY A 616 26.81 19.75 0.41
C GLY A 616 27.08 20.73 -0.76
N PRO A 617 28.16 21.52 -0.68
CA PRO A 617 28.34 22.70 -1.52
C PRO A 617 28.60 22.31 -2.98
N GLY A 618 27.57 22.43 -3.81
CA GLY A 618 27.64 22.24 -5.26
C GLY A 618 26.47 22.93 -5.95
N GLU A 619 26.74 24.13 -6.46
CA GLU A 619 26.00 24.85 -7.51
C GLU A 619 24.57 25.34 -7.20
N ARG A 620 24.52 26.65 -6.89
CA ARG A 620 23.32 27.49 -6.98
C ARG A 620 22.82 27.56 -8.42
N ALA A 621 21.59 27.11 -8.66
CA ALA A 621 20.74 27.60 -9.73
C ALA A 621 19.32 27.84 -9.17
N GLN A 622 18.72 28.95 -9.57
CA GLN A 622 17.45 29.45 -9.06
C GLN A 622 16.29 28.62 -9.63
N SER A 623 15.53 27.92 -8.78
CA SER A 623 14.24 27.30 -9.11
C SER A 623 13.13 28.00 -8.31
N GLN A 624 12.15 28.56 -9.02
CA GLN A 624 10.92 29.12 -8.45
C GLN A 624 9.94 27.96 -8.26
N HIS A 625 9.56 27.66 -7.01
CA HIS A 625 8.48 26.72 -6.72
C HIS A 625 7.16 27.23 -7.33
N HIS A 626 6.59 26.48 -8.29
CA HIS A 626 5.25 26.73 -8.81
C HIS A 626 4.20 26.16 -7.84
N LEU A 627 3.69 27.03 -6.96
CA LEU A 627 2.38 26.86 -6.34
C LEU A 627 1.30 26.81 -7.44
N PRO A 628 0.13 26.20 -7.20
CA PRO A 628 -1.00 26.29 -8.12
C PRO A 628 -1.23 27.76 -8.47
N GLU A 629 -1.17 28.11 -9.76
CA GLU A 629 -1.31 29.48 -10.21
C GLU A 629 -2.66 30.05 -9.78
N PHE A 630 -2.65 30.89 -8.76
CA PHE A 630 -3.70 31.88 -8.60
C PHE A 630 -3.67 32.80 -9.82
N PRO A 631 -4.82 33.17 -10.40
CA PRO A 631 -4.84 34.06 -11.55
C PRO A 631 -4.10 35.36 -11.18
N SER A 632 -3.00 35.62 -11.88
CA SER A 632 -2.24 36.85 -11.72
C SER A 632 -3.15 38.07 -11.87
N SER A 633 -2.79 39.20 -11.26
CA SER A 633 -3.51 40.48 -11.33
C SER A 633 -3.92 40.88 -12.77
N HIS A 634 -3.17 40.41 -13.78
CA HIS A 634 -3.53 40.57 -15.20
C HIS A 634 -4.66 39.67 -15.72
N ARG A 635 -4.86 38.45 -15.20
CA ARG A 635 -6.03 37.59 -15.53
C ARG A 635 -7.32 38.08 -14.87
N MET A 636 -7.24 38.70 -13.68
CA MET A 636 -8.40 39.37 -13.05
C MET A 636 -8.94 40.53 -13.89
N ALA A 637 -8.06 41.28 -14.57
CA ALA A 637 -8.45 42.33 -15.51
C ALA A 637 -9.07 41.78 -16.83
N HIS A 638 -8.70 40.57 -17.25
CA HIS A 638 -9.27 39.95 -18.46
C HIS A 638 -10.67 39.32 -18.25
N LEU A 639 -11.01 38.92 -17.02
CA LEU A 639 -12.37 38.49 -16.67
C LEU A 639 -13.37 39.68 -16.65
N GLN A 640 -12.90 40.91 -16.42
CA GLN A 640 -13.71 42.12 -16.57
C GLN A 640 -14.11 42.43 -18.02
N THR A 641 -13.34 41.99 -19.03
CA THR A 641 -13.59 42.35 -20.44
C THR A 641 -14.48 41.37 -21.20
N ARG A 642 -14.78 40.19 -20.65
CA ARG A 642 -15.65 39.16 -21.29
C ARG A 642 -17.10 39.15 -20.83
N ARG A 643 -17.53 40.07 -19.96
CA ARG A 643 -18.93 40.21 -19.50
C ARG A 643 -19.53 41.59 -19.81
N HIS A 644 -19.29 42.09 -21.02
CA HIS A 644 -20.14 43.11 -21.65
C HIS A 644 -20.58 42.64 -23.03
#